data_AF-A0A8J4F753-F1
#
_entry.id   AF-A0A8J4F753-F1
#
_cell.length_a   1.000
_cell.length_b   1.000
_cell.length_c   1.000
_cell.angle_alpha   90.00
_cell.angle_beta   90.00
_cell.angle_gamma   90.00
#
_symmetry.space_group_name_H-M   'P 1'
#
loop_
_entity.id
_entity.type
_entity.pdbx_description
1 polymer ?
#
loop_
_entity_poly.entity_id
_entity_poly.type
_entity_poly.pdbx_seq_one_letter_code
_entity_poly.pdbx_strand_id
1 'polypeptide(L)'
;MGNRESKQAKQSTAAAAEASAGTASLSPALDPSNAPREAALGEWESPITSTFITEKAVKLSDPYLRASDGVMIWLESRSNEGGRQVLVMRSPDGTVRDITPPATTADGFNVRTTVYEYGGGEYCIVGDTVYFTNFRDQALYAQDLGAAEPSAPRLVTHGSEERGERFADGSWDESRRRLVMVSEVHKDGSGAELPPGKVINRLVAVDVSSGQVTQLVSDAEFYSYPSVSPNGRWLAWMQWDFPNMPWDRTTLMVAPIQEDGSVGQATRIAGAGGAAGEPASAVQQPMWSADSSFLYFVDDKSGWWNLYRCQAPVTSTTCTAESCTSTAWANGAAAAEALAPMEAEWGFPSWNLDRRSYQVLSDGSVIGVFTDPRVAGHTLALLQPPTAGGSQWKLTQLNLGMTHYSGPPFVLQVQAGSSNSGGGGGSLTVVAVAASFSTASAIVQVTAASLEALASVTPADLQVIKSSSTTQFPDGYISIPESIEFPTVFDGQPSTAYMLYYPPKNKDFIYPQGTLPPLLVKSHGGPTSFALPALSPLLQYWTSRGFAIADVDYGGSTGYGTAYRNRLNGRWGEVDVQDCSAAAEWLASAGKVDPQRRCISGSSAGGYTTLACLAFRKTFSSGASLYGVADLKLLTDHTHKFESRYLDNLVGPLPDAAAVYDGRSPLKHPEGFSAPVIFFQVSSLPTTC
;
A
#
# COMPACT_ATOMS: atom_id res chain seq x y z
N MET A 1 56.03 28.51 42.86
CA MET A 1 57.24 28.28 42.05
C MET A 1 56.87 28.57 40.61
N GLY A 2 56.83 29.83 40.19
CA GLY A 2 57.97 30.53 39.59
C GLY A 2 57.76 30.62 38.06
N ASN A 3 56.69 31.27 37.57
CA ASN A 3 56.61 32.69 37.21
C ASN A 3 57.39 33.04 35.92
N ARG A 4 56.69 33.38 34.82
CA ARG A 4 56.81 34.67 34.09
C ARG A 4 56.17 34.64 32.70
N GLU A 5 55.06 35.35 32.59
CA GLU A 5 54.77 36.18 31.42
C GLU A 5 55.76 37.36 31.35
N SER A 6 56.10 37.84 30.14
CA SER A 6 55.96 39.27 29.79
C SER A 6 56.46 39.62 28.37
N LYS A 7 55.61 40.40 27.69
CA LYS A 7 55.88 41.59 26.86
C LYS A 7 56.33 41.46 25.39
N GLN A 8 55.32 41.65 24.53
CA GLN A 8 55.19 42.66 23.44
C GLN A 8 56.46 43.22 22.77
N ALA A 9 56.50 43.07 21.44
CA ALA A 9 57.13 44.04 20.52
C ALA A 9 56.43 44.09 19.15
N LYS A 10 55.81 45.24 18.89
CA LYS A 10 55.74 46.04 17.64
C LYS A 10 55.63 45.37 16.26
N GLN A 11 54.45 45.62 15.66
CA GLN A 11 54.16 46.04 14.27
C GLN A 11 55.34 46.15 13.28
N SER A 12 55.27 45.39 12.18
CA SER A 12 55.38 45.93 10.82
C SER A 12 54.77 44.99 9.78
N THR A 13 53.88 45.55 8.95
CA THR A 13 53.62 45.20 7.53
C THR A 13 53.21 43.77 7.17
N ALA A 14 51.91 43.55 6.98
CA ALA A 14 51.32 43.04 5.73
C ALA A 14 49.79 42.92 5.89
N ALA A 15 49.05 43.80 5.21
CA ALA A 15 47.62 43.69 5.01
C ALA A 15 47.35 43.34 3.54
N ALA A 16 46.29 42.55 3.34
CA ALA A 16 45.50 42.38 2.13
C ALA A 16 46.10 41.63 0.92
N ALA A 17 45.60 40.41 0.71
CA ALA A 17 45.24 39.83 -0.58
C ALA A 17 44.20 38.73 -0.28
N GLU A 18 42.91 39.06 -0.21
CA GLU A 18 41.95 39.00 -1.33
C GLU A 18 41.99 37.67 -2.09
N ALA A 19 40.93 36.89 -1.83
CA ALA A 19 40.49 35.77 -2.62
C ALA A 19 40.08 36.26 -4.01
N SER A 20 40.70 35.70 -5.06
CA SER A 20 40.18 35.77 -6.42
C SER A 20 39.84 34.37 -6.93
N ALA A 21 38.69 34.33 -7.58
CA ALA A 21 37.99 33.16 -8.06
C ALA A 21 38.82 32.32 -9.05
N GLY A 22 38.87 31.02 -8.81
CA GLY A 22 39.16 30.00 -9.82
C GLY A 22 37.90 29.17 -10.05
N THR A 23 37.07 29.61 -10.98
CA THR A 23 35.96 28.82 -11.52
C THR A 23 36.52 27.63 -12.32
N ALA A 24 36.69 26.49 -11.66
CA ALA A 24 36.84 25.22 -12.35
C ALA A 24 35.45 24.75 -12.81
N SER A 25 35.02 25.30 -13.94
CA SER A 25 33.94 24.79 -14.76
C SER A 25 34.30 23.38 -15.24
N LEU A 26 33.69 22.36 -14.64
CA LEU A 26 33.60 21.01 -15.21
C LEU A 26 32.13 20.61 -15.34
N SER A 27 31.39 21.42 -16.10
CA SER A 27 30.34 20.87 -16.95
C SER A 27 30.88 20.96 -18.37
N PRO A 28 31.08 19.86 -19.10
CA PRO A 28 31.26 19.97 -20.53
C PRO A 28 29.95 20.56 -21.07
N ALA A 29 30.05 21.68 -21.78
CA ALA A 29 28.97 22.11 -22.64
C ALA A 29 28.58 20.93 -23.56
N LEU A 30 27.28 20.68 -23.68
CA LEU A 30 26.74 19.64 -24.58
C LEU A 30 27.26 19.90 -26.01
N ASP A 31 28.10 18.98 -26.49
CA ASP A 31 28.60 18.97 -27.87
C ASP A 31 27.42 18.69 -28.83
N PRO A 32 27.18 19.52 -29.86
CA PRO A 32 26.21 19.24 -30.91
C PRO A 32 26.50 17.95 -31.71
N SER A 33 27.60 17.23 -31.43
CA SER A 33 27.91 15.89 -31.97
C SER A 33 27.22 14.71 -31.25
N ASN A 34 26.42 14.92 -30.19
CA ASN A 34 25.82 13.86 -29.37
C ASN A 34 24.46 13.34 -29.88
N ALA A 35 24.35 13.05 -31.18
CA ALA A 35 23.25 12.22 -31.66
C ALA A 35 23.42 10.78 -31.11
N PRO A 36 22.35 10.11 -30.66
CA PRO A 36 22.44 8.72 -30.25
C PRO A 36 22.93 7.86 -31.41
N ARG A 37 23.77 6.87 -31.10
CA ARG A 37 24.40 5.98 -32.07
C ARG A 37 23.52 4.77 -32.31
N GLU A 38 23.48 4.29 -33.54
CA GLU A 38 22.85 3.01 -33.85
C GLU A 38 23.68 1.86 -33.26
N ALA A 39 23.03 0.97 -32.51
CA ALA A 39 23.67 -0.21 -31.93
C ALA A 39 22.67 -1.37 -31.79
N ALA A 40 23.16 -2.59 -31.94
CA ALA A 40 22.33 -3.78 -31.83
C ALA A 40 21.96 -4.10 -30.36
N LEU A 41 21.00 -5.00 -30.18
CA LEU A 41 20.66 -5.51 -28.85
C LEU A 41 21.90 -6.13 -28.19
N GLY A 42 22.15 -5.77 -26.93
CA GLY A 42 23.28 -6.25 -26.15
C GLY A 42 24.51 -5.33 -26.21
N GLU A 43 24.52 -4.35 -27.11
CA GLU A 43 25.61 -3.37 -27.26
C GLU A 43 25.30 -2.03 -26.57
N TRP A 44 24.08 -1.85 -26.08
CA TRP A 44 23.68 -0.64 -25.37
C TRP A 44 24.30 -0.61 -23.97
N GLU A 45 25.36 0.18 -23.82
CA GLU A 45 25.94 0.46 -22.52
C GLU A 45 24.97 1.31 -21.69
N SER A 46 24.87 0.99 -20.39
CA SER A 46 23.99 1.70 -19.48
C SER A 46 24.66 1.91 -18.12
N PRO A 47 24.58 3.13 -17.55
CA PRO A 47 25.08 3.44 -16.21
C PRO A 47 24.20 2.81 -15.10
N ILE A 48 22.99 2.36 -15.42
CA ILE A 48 22.11 1.65 -14.49
C ILE A 48 22.62 0.20 -14.40
N THR A 49 23.57 -0.06 -13.50
CA THR A 49 24.21 -1.37 -13.33
C THR A 49 23.41 -2.30 -12.41
N SER A 50 23.80 -3.58 -12.31
CA SER A 50 23.25 -4.48 -11.30
C SER A 50 23.51 -3.95 -9.88
N THR A 51 24.71 -3.41 -9.64
CA THR A 51 25.05 -2.75 -8.38
C THR A 51 24.12 -1.57 -8.08
N PHE A 52 23.81 -0.74 -9.09
CA PHE A 52 22.88 0.39 -8.95
C PHE A 52 21.49 -0.07 -8.51
N ILE A 53 20.92 -1.10 -9.14
CA ILE A 53 19.57 -1.57 -8.78
C ILE A 53 19.51 -2.37 -7.48
N THR A 54 20.65 -2.86 -7.00
CA THR A 54 20.78 -3.50 -5.68
C THR A 54 21.28 -2.54 -4.59
N GLU A 55 21.48 -1.27 -4.92
CA GLU A 55 21.93 -0.27 -3.95
C GLU A 55 20.91 -0.17 -2.81
N LYS A 56 21.43 0.06 -1.61
CA LYS A 56 20.62 0.03 -0.39
C LYS A 56 19.59 1.17 -0.42
N ALA A 57 18.33 0.80 -0.59
CA ALA A 57 17.19 1.67 -0.37
C ALA A 57 16.47 1.25 0.92
N VAL A 58 15.85 2.23 1.58
CA VAL A 58 14.88 1.97 2.64
C VAL A 58 13.47 1.96 2.03
N LYS A 59 12.58 1.10 2.52
CA LYS A 59 11.15 1.22 2.20
C LYS A 59 10.53 2.17 3.22
N LEU A 60 9.86 3.20 2.74
CA LEU A 60 9.12 4.17 3.56
C LEU A 60 7.66 3.77 3.59
N SER A 61 7.02 3.83 4.75
CA SER A 61 5.58 3.61 4.89
C SER A 61 5.02 4.32 6.12
N ASP A 62 3.69 4.34 6.21
CA ASP A 62 2.95 4.75 7.41
C ASP A 62 3.40 6.10 7.97
N PRO A 63 3.38 7.20 7.18
CA PRO A 63 3.68 8.50 7.73
C PRO A 63 2.58 8.92 8.71
N TYR A 64 2.96 9.64 9.77
CA TYR A 64 2.09 10.29 10.73
C TYR A 64 2.60 11.71 10.95
N LEU A 65 1.68 12.66 11.00
CA LEU A 65 1.97 14.04 11.37
C LEU A 65 1.16 14.38 12.61
N ARG A 66 1.83 14.86 13.66
CA ARG A 66 1.19 15.22 14.92
C ARG A 66 0.64 16.65 14.84
N ALA A 67 -0.66 16.79 15.13
CA ALA A 67 -1.35 18.08 15.03
C ALA A 67 -0.82 19.16 15.99
N SER A 68 -0.41 18.75 17.20
CA SER A 68 -0.09 19.67 18.29
C SER A 68 1.21 20.45 18.09
N ASP A 69 2.20 19.84 17.45
CA ASP A 69 3.54 20.42 17.34
C ASP A 69 4.19 20.21 15.96
N GLY A 70 3.59 19.46 15.05
CA GLY A 70 4.15 19.20 13.72
C GLY A 70 5.27 18.16 13.69
N VAL A 71 5.44 17.37 14.75
CA VAL A 71 6.35 16.21 14.73
C VAL A 71 5.85 15.19 13.71
N MET A 72 6.74 14.72 12.85
CA MET A 72 6.46 13.71 11.85
C MET A 72 7.09 12.37 12.26
N ILE A 73 6.36 11.28 12.09
CA ILE A 73 6.83 9.92 12.38
C ILE A 73 6.55 9.04 11.15
N TRP A 74 7.40 8.06 10.86
CA TRP A 74 7.17 7.08 9.80
C TRP A 74 7.89 5.76 10.08
N LEU A 75 7.57 4.73 9.29
CA LEU A 75 8.29 3.47 9.28
C LEU A 75 9.33 3.41 8.17
N GLU A 76 10.53 2.93 8.51
CA GLU A 76 11.58 2.57 7.56
C GLU A 76 11.87 1.07 7.64
N SER A 77 11.71 0.35 6.53
CA SER A 77 12.25 -1.01 6.40
C SER A 77 13.71 -0.94 5.94
N ARG A 78 14.62 -1.44 6.76
CA ARG A 78 16.07 -1.31 6.57
C ARG A 78 16.74 -2.63 6.25
N SER A 79 16.99 -2.86 4.97
CA SER A 79 17.62 -4.09 4.46
C SER A 79 19.03 -4.34 5.05
N ASN A 80 19.76 -3.27 5.35
CA ASN A 80 21.08 -3.32 6.01
C ASN A 80 21.03 -3.67 7.50
N GLU A 81 19.85 -3.69 8.11
CA GLU A 81 19.62 -4.04 9.52
C GLU A 81 18.77 -5.32 9.63
N GLY A 82 19.05 -6.30 8.76
CA GLY A 82 18.32 -7.57 8.74
C GLY A 82 16.86 -7.45 8.24
N GLY A 83 16.52 -6.35 7.57
CA GLY A 83 15.16 -6.10 7.07
C GLY A 83 14.18 -5.65 8.15
N ARG A 84 14.65 -5.22 9.33
CA ARG A 84 13.78 -4.72 10.39
C ARG A 84 13.07 -3.42 9.99
N GLN A 85 11.90 -3.20 10.58
CA GLN A 85 11.14 -1.96 10.50
C GLN A 85 11.44 -1.08 11.72
N VAL A 86 11.72 0.20 11.47
CA VAL A 86 12.16 1.19 12.44
C VAL A 86 11.20 2.38 12.41
N LEU A 87 10.68 2.78 13.57
CA LEU A 87 10.02 4.07 13.71
C LEU A 87 11.07 5.17 13.71
N VAL A 88 10.90 6.13 12.83
CA VAL A 88 11.75 7.32 12.70
C VAL A 88 10.91 8.56 12.98
N MET A 89 11.48 9.50 13.74
CA MET A 89 10.84 10.75 14.10
C MET A 89 11.64 11.91 13.50
N ARG A 90 10.91 12.91 12.99
CA ARG A 90 11.43 14.22 12.58
C ARG A 90 10.74 15.33 13.34
N SER A 91 11.53 16.11 14.07
CA SER A 91 11.08 17.33 14.75
C SER A 91 10.80 18.46 13.74
N PRO A 92 10.00 19.48 14.11
CA PRO A 92 9.69 20.61 13.22
C PRO A 92 10.91 21.39 12.72
N ASP A 93 11.99 21.42 13.51
CA ASP A 93 13.28 22.03 13.15
C ASP A 93 14.06 21.22 12.10
N GLY A 94 13.59 20.02 11.74
CA GLY A 94 14.21 19.12 10.78
C GLY A 94 15.14 18.08 11.39
N THR A 95 15.33 18.06 12.71
CA THR A 95 16.13 17.03 13.39
C THR A 95 15.46 15.67 13.25
N VAL A 96 16.20 14.66 12.76
CA VAL A 96 15.71 13.29 12.56
C VAL A 96 16.39 12.33 13.53
N ARG A 97 15.64 11.42 14.13
CA ARG A 97 16.17 10.35 15.00
C ARG A 97 15.36 9.05 14.90
N ASP A 98 16.01 7.94 15.18
CA ASP A 98 15.34 6.66 15.37
C ASP A 98 14.65 6.62 16.73
N ILE A 99 13.42 6.13 16.75
CA ILE A 99 12.65 5.86 17.97
C ILE A 99 12.84 4.41 18.40
N THR A 100 12.83 3.48 17.45
CA THR A 100 13.04 2.05 17.72
C THR A 100 14.50 1.76 18.07
N PRO A 101 14.82 1.19 19.25
CA PRO A 101 16.19 0.88 19.65
C PRO A 101 16.94 -0.03 18.65
N PRO A 102 18.27 0.16 18.47
CA PRO A 102 19.06 -0.57 17.48
C PRO A 102 19.25 -2.05 17.82
N ALA A 103 19.42 -2.88 16.78
CA ALA A 103 19.50 -4.34 16.86
C ALA A 103 20.86 -4.92 17.30
N THR A 104 21.83 -4.09 17.72
CA THR A 104 23.17 -4.55 18.12
C THR A 104 23.22 -5.16 19.53
N THR A 105 22.07 -5.28 20.20
CA THR A 105 21.89 -6.03 21.43
C THR A 105 21.01 -7.26 21.15
N ALA A 106 21.05 -8.26 22.04
CA ALA A 106 20.16 -9.44 21.98
C ALA A 106 18.66 -9.09 22.11
N ASP A 107 18.33 -7.79 22.28
CA ASP A 107 17.02 -7.22 22.62
C ASP A 107 16.57 -6.16 21.59
N GLY A 108 17.05 -6.24 20.34
CA GLY A 108 16.63 -5.35 19.26
C GLY A 108 15.13 -5.44 18.95
N PHE A 109 14.50 -4.28 18.69
CA PHE A 109 13.09 -4.20 18.32
C PHE A 109 12.90 -4.07 16.81
N ASN A 110 11.81 -4.64 16.31
CA ASN A 110 11.41 -4.61 14.92
C ASN A 110 9.90 -4.34 14.87
N VAL A 111 9.51 -3.15 14.42
CA VAL A 111 8.11 -2.69 14.45
C VAL A 111 7.33 -3.33 13.30
N ARG A 112 6.92 -4.59 13.48
CA ARG A 112 6.28 -5.40 12.45
C ARG A 112 5.36 -6.44 13.07
N THR A 113 4.18 -6.59 12.48
CA THR A 113 3.21 -7.65 12.83
C THR A 113 3.14 -8.71 11.74
N THR A 114 2.71 -9.91 12.12
CA THR A 114 2.46 -11.06 11.22
C THR A 114 0.99 -11.48 11.24
N VAL A 115 0.09 -10.62 11.71
CA VAL A 115 -1.35 -10.82 11.51
C VAL A 115 -1.63 -10.98 10.02
N TYR A 116 -2.33 -12.05 9.66
CA TYR A 116 -2.59 -12.50 8.28
C TYR A 116 -1.32 -12.75 7.44
N GLU A 117 -0.15 -12.90 8.07
CA GLU A 117 1.20 -13.03 7.47
C GLU A 117 1.69 -11.78 6.70
N TYR A 118 0.77 -10.92 6.25
CA TYR A 118 1.08 -9.68 5.55
C TYR A 118 1.33 -8.48 6.48
N GLY A 119 0.69 -8.45 7.65
CA GLY A 119 0.78 -7.31 8.59
C GLY A 119 0.00 -6.08 8.14
N GLY A 120 0.41 -4.90 8.61
CA GLY A 120 -0.31 -3.63 8.49
C GLY A 120 -0.85 -3.13 9.84
N GLY A 121 -0.92 -1.80 10.01
CA GLY A 121 -1.34 -1.19 11.27
C GLY A 121 -0.39 -1.54 12.43
N GLU A 122 0.92 -1.54 12.17
CA GLU A 122 1.97 -1.97 13.08
C GLU A 122 2.09 -1.09 14.33
N TYR A 123 1.65 0.17 14.23
CA TYR A 123 1.71 1.12 15.32
C TYR A 123 0.50 2.07 15.35
N CYS A 124 0.24 2.64 16.52
CA CYS A 124 -0.75 3.67 16.76
C CYS A 124 -0.16 4.74 17.69
N ILE A 125 -0.38 6.02 17.38
CA ILE A 125 0.10 7.14 18.20
C ILE A 125 -1.06 7.78 18.93
N VAL A 126 -0.91 7.93 20.25
CA VAL A 126 -1.88 8.58 21.14
C VAL A 126 -1.12 9.61 21.99
N GLY A 127 -1.35 10.89 21.69
CA GLY A 127 -0.62 11.99 22.33
C GLY A 127 0.90 11.87 22.11
N ASP A 128 1.64 11.70 23.20
CA ASP A 128 3.10 11.51 23.20
C ASP A 128 3.54 10.05 23.35
N THR A 129 2.63 9.09 23.13
CA THR A 129 2.96 7.66 23.22
C THR A 129 2.73 6.98 21.88
N VAL A 130 3.71 6.20 21.43
CA VAL A 130 3.53 5.22 20.36
C VAL A 130 3.30 3.84 20.98
N TYR A 131 2.27 3.16 20.50
CA TYR A 131 2.03 1.75 20.74
C TYR A 131 2.37 0.98 19.48
N PHE A 132 3.12 -0.12 19.58
CA PHE A 132 3.56 -0.86 18.40
C PHE A 132 3.71 -2.35 18.67
N THR A 133 3.52 -3.17 17.64
CA THR A 133 3.75 -4.62 17.70
C THR A 133 5.20 -4.94 17.41
N ASN A 134 5.85 -5.70 18.27
CA ASN A 134 7.23 -6.15 18.07
C ASN A 134 7.29 -7.49 17.32
N PHE A 135 8.11 -7.59 16.28
CA PHE A 135 8.14 -8.76 15.40
C PHE A 135 8.50 -10.06 16.11
N ARG A 136 9.42 -9.98 17.08
CA ARG A 136 10.03 -11.17 17.70
C ARG A 136 9.02 -11.96 18.53
N ASP A 137 8.19 -11.27 19.29
CA ASP A 137 7.26 -11.86 20.26
C ASP A 137 5.79 -11.56 19.93
N GLN A 138 5.53 -10.74 18.91
CA GLN A 138 4.21 -10.32 18.44
C GLN A 138 3.37 -9.57 19.51
N ALA A 139 4.01 -9.18 20.62
CA ALA A 139 3.37 -8.47 21.72
C ALA A 139 3.32 -6.97 21.45
N LEU A 140 2.40 -6.29 22.15
CA LEU A 140 2.25 -4.84 22.06
C LEU A 140 3.19 -4.16 23.06
N TYR A 141 3.93 -3.16 22.59
CA TYR A 141 4.82 -2.33 23.37
C TYR A 141 4.39 -0.86 23.32
N ALA A 142 4.77 -0.08 24.32
CA ALA A 142 4.58 1.36 24.38
C ALA A 142 5.92 2.08 24.53
N GLN A 143 6.04 3.24 23.91
CA GLN A 143 7.23 4.10 24.02
C GLN A 143 6.83 5.57 24.05
N ASP A 144 7.43 6.33 24.96
CA ASP A 144 7.27 7.78 25.08
C ASP A 144 8.08 8.50 23.99
N LEU A 145 7.42 9.45 23.32
CA LEU A 145 7.90 10.27 22.21
C LEU A 145 8.36 11.68 22.65
N GLY A 146 7.94 12.15 23.83
CA GLY A 146 8.19 13.48 24.36
C GLY A 146 9.57 13.66 25.01
N ALA A 147 10.26 12.56 25.33
CA ALA A 147 11.61 12.61 25.90
C ALA A 147 12.68 12.99 24.85
N ALA A 148 13.72 13.72 25.29
CA ALA A 148 14.86 14.12 24.46
C ALA A 148 15.68 12.93 23.93
N GLU A 149 15.64 11.81 24.65
CA GLU A 149 16.18 10.51 24.21
C GLU A 149 15.03 9.48 24.14
N PRO A 150 15.05 8.53 23.20
CA PRO A 150 14.02 7.49 23.14
C PRO A 150 13.95 6.71 24.45
N SER A 151 12.75 6.64 25.04
CA SER A 151 12.51 5.79 26.22
C SER A 151 12.68 4.31 25.86
N ALA A 152 12.96 3.45 26.83
CA ALA A 152 12.96 2.01 26.58
C ALA A 152 11.52 1.53 26.26
N PRO A 153 11.32 0.69 25.23
CA PRO A 153 10.01 0.09 24.97
C PRO A 153 9.51 -0.69 26.19
N ARG A 154 8.28 -0.41 26.62
CA ARG A 154 7.61 -1.08 27.74
C ARG A 154 6.58 -2.06 27.21
N LEU A 155 6.66 -3.32 27.61
CA LEU A 155 5.63 -4.32 27.31
C LEU A 155 4.26 -3.84 27.84
N VAL A 156 3.24 -3.90 26.99
CA VAL A 156 1.85 -3.54 27.33
C VAL A 156 1.04 -4.80 27.61
N THR A 157 1.03 -5.78 26.70
CA THR A 157 0.18 -6.97 26.83
C THR A 157 0.79 -8.00 27.77
N HIS A 158 0.04 -8.45 28.78
CA HIS A 158 0.47 -9.49 29.71
C HIS A 158 -0.28 -10.81 29.45
N GLY A 159 0.44 -11.94 29.42
CA GLY A 159 -0.13 -13.28 29.18
C GLY A 159 -0.51 -13.59 27.73
N SER A 160 -0.25 -12.67 26.78
CA SER A 160 -0.46 -12.87 25.34
C SER A 160 0.40 -14.01 24.77
N GLU A 161 1.62 -14.18 25.29
CA GLU A 161 2.58 -15.21 24.87
C GLU A 161 2.08 -16.65 25.07
N GLU A 162 1.27 -16.89 26.11
CA GLU A 162 0.69 -18.19 26.43
C GLU A 162 -0.27 -18.66 25.32
N ARG A 163 -0.94 -17.70 24.67
CA ARG A 163 -1.88 -17.93 23.56
C ARG A 163 -1.26 -17.68 22.18
N GLY A 164 0.03 -17.31 22.13
CA GLY A 164 0.69 -16.93 20.89
C GLY A 164 0.00 -15.75 20.20
N GLU A 165 -0.46 -14.77 20.97
CA GLU A 165 -1.25 -13.66 20.41
C GLU A 165 -0.44 -12.69 19.57
N ARG A 166 -1.05 -12.25 18.48
CA ARG A 166 -0.53 -11.22 17.57
C ARG A 166 -1.51 -10.06 17.50
N PHE A 167 -1.02 -8.83 17.35
CA PHE A 167 -1.86 -7.62 17.34
C PHE A 167 -1.55 -6.72 16.13
N ALA A 168 -2.58 -6.07 15.60
CA ALA A 168 -2.50 -5.14 14.47
C ALA A 168 -3.73 -4.20 14.43
N ASP A 169 -3.66 -3.16 13.58
CA ASP A 169 -4.81 -2.32 13.18
C ASP A 169 -5.53 -1.66 14.39
N GLY A 170 -4.79 -0.82 15.12
CA GLY A 170 -5.26 -0.26 16.39
C GLY A 170 -6.05 1.04 16.27
N SER A 171 -7.20 1.10 16.95
CA SER A 171 -8.05 2.28 17.11
C SER A 171 -8.15 2.69 18.58
N TRP A 172 -8.06 3.99 18.87
CA TRP A 172 -8.03 4.49 20.23
C TRP A 172 -9.44 4.82 20.77
N ASP A 173 -9.79 4.24 21.93
CA ASP A 173 -10.98 4.59 22.72
C ASP A 173 -10.58 5.54 23.86
N GLU A 174 -10.68 6.85 23.60
CA GLU A 174 -10.30 7.90 24.56
C GLU A 174 -11.08 7.80 25.87
N SER A 175 -12.38 7.48 25.80
CA SER A 175 -13.26 7.47 26.98
C SER A 175 -12.86 6.40 28.00
N ARG A 176 -12.28 5.29 27.54
CA ARG A 176 -11.86 4.16 28.38
C ARG A 176 -10.36 3.95 28.40
N ARG A 177 -9.60 4.82 27.72
CA ARG A 177 -8.14 4.77 27.60
C ARG A 177 -7.60 3.40 27.21
N ARG A 178 -8.08 2.85 26.11
CA ARG A 178 -7.71 1.52 25.61
C ARG A 178 -7.60 1.50 24.10
N LEU A 179 -6.86 0.52 23.57
CA LEU A 179 -6.79 0.26 22.14
C LEU A 179 -7.77 -0.84 21.75
N VAL A 180 -8.56 -0.62 20.70
CA VAL A 180 -9.33 -1.67 20.03
C VAL A 180 -8.52 -2.15 18.83
N MET A 181 -8.19 -3.43 18.77
CA MET A 181 -7.25 -3.99 17.78
C MET A 181 -7.76 -5.29 17.17
N VAL A 182 -7.25 -5.64 15.99
CA VAL A 182 -7.32 -7.01 15.47
C VAL A 182 -6.29 -7.87 16.22
N SER A 183 -6.71 -9.08 16.61
CA SER A 183 -5.87 -10.06 17.30
C SER A 183 -6.02 -11.45 16.67
N GLU A 184 -4.90 -12.16 16.56
CA GLU A 184 -4.86 -13.59 16.24
C GLU A 184 -4.44 -14.39 17.46
N VAL A 185 -5.06 -15.55 17.68
CA VAL A 185 -4.62 -16.56 18.66
C VAL A 185 -4.04 -17.75 17.90
N HIS A 186 -2.80 -18.11 18.23
CA HIS A 186 -2.04 -19.19 17.58
C HIS A 186 -1.88 -20.42 18.47
N LYS A 187 -2.20 -20.36 19.76
CA LYS A 187 -2.11 -21.51 20.66
C LYS A 187 -3.44 -21.84 21.31
N ASP A 188 -3.68 -23.13 21.56
CA ASP A 188 -4.84 -23.60 22.31
C ASP A 188 -4.66 -23.44 23.84
N GLY A 189 -5.66 -23.83 24.61
CA GLY A 189 -5.63 -23.74 26.08
C GLY A 189 -4.57 -24.61 26.78
N SER A 190 -3.88 -25.50 26.04
CA SER A 190 -2.74 -26.29 26.52
C SER A 190 -1.39 -25.65 26.17
N GLY A 191 -1.38 -24.59 25.36
CA GLY A 191 -0.18 -23.95 24.84
C GLY A 191 0.37 -24.58 23.55
N ALA A 192 -0.35 -25.52 22.93
CA ALA A 192 0.05 -26.12 21.66
C ALA A 192 -0.32 -25.21 20.48
N GLU A 193 0.55 -25.14 19.48
CA GLU A 193 0.31 -24.37 18.24
C GLU A 193 -0.91 -24.92 17.48
N LEU A 194 -1.80 -24.01 17.08
CA LEU A 194 -2.93 -24.28 16.23
C LEU A 194 -2.44 -24.53 14.80
N PRO A 195 -3.07 -25.45 14.05
CA PRO A 195 -2.83 -25.55 12.62
C PRO A 195 -3.07 -24.20 11.92
N PRO A 196 -2.34 -23.84 10.84
CA PRO A 196 -2.47 -22.54 10.18
C PRO A 196 -3.92 -22.16 9.84
N GLY A 197 -4.72 -23.10 9.30
CA GLY A 197 -6.14 -22.88 8.99
C GLY A 197 -7.09 -22.82 10.20
N LYS A 198 -6.59 -22.90 11.43
CA LYS A 198 -7.36 -22.91 12.69
C LYS A 198 -7.02 -21.73 13.63
N VAL A 199 -6.12 -20.84 13.20
CA VAL A 199 -5.85 -19.57 13.89
C VAL A 199 -7.17 -18.81 14.11
N ILE A 200 -7.37 -18.28 15.31
CA ILE A 200 -8.62 -17.58 15.68
C ILE A 200 -8.39 -16.09 15.58
N ASN A 201 -9.17 -15.42 14.71
CA ASN A 201 -9.12 -13.98 14.52
C ASN A 201 -10.24 -13.33 15.32
N ARG A 202 -9.98 -12.14 15.89
CA ARG A 202 -10.93 -11.45 16.77
C ARG A 202 -10.65 -9.96 16.86
N LEU A 203 -11.64 -9.21 17.31
CA LEU A 203 -11.44 -7.85 17.83
C LEU A 203 -11.27 -7.91 19.35
N VAL A 204 -10.27 -7.19 19.85
CA VAL A 204 -9.95 -7.11 21.28
C VAL A 204 -9.82 -5.67 21.73
N ALA A 205 -10.09 -5.42 23.01
CA ALA A 205 -9.69 -4.22 23.72
C ALA A 205 -8.44 -4.51 24.56
N VAL A 206 -7.40 -3.70 24.42
CA VAL A 206 -6.17 -3.72 25.23
C VAL A 206 -6.16 -2.51 26.14
N ASP A 207 -6.36 -2.75 27.43
CA ASP A 207 -6.20 -1.70 28.44
C ASP A 207 -4.71 -1.38 28.58
N VAL A 208 -4.31 -0.16 28.21
CA VAL A 208 -2.89 0.21 28.12
C VAL A 208 -2.22 0.40 29.49
N SER A 209 -3.02 0.45 30.57
CA SER A 209 -2.56 0.66 31.93
C SER A 209 -2.31 -0.65 32.67
N SER A 210 -3.24 -1.61 32.54
CA SER A 210 -3.19 -2.92 33.19
C SER A 210 -2.60 -4.01 32.28
N GLY A 211 -2.56 -3.78 30.96
CA GLY A 211 -2.13 -4.75 29.98
C GLY A 211 -3.14 -5.86 29.71
N GLN A 212 -4.35 -5.75 30.26
CA GLN A 212 -5.41 -6.73 30.08
C GLN A 212 -5.95 -6.69 28.65
N VAL A 213 -6.06 -7.88 28.04
CA VAL A 213 -6.65 -8.09 26.72
C VAL A 213 -8.04 -8.69 26.91
N THR A 214 -9.07 -7.99 26.43
CA THR A 214 -10.48 -8.40 26.53
C THR A 214 -11.05 -8.62 25.13
N GLN A 215 -11.63 -9.79 24.87
CA GLN A 215 -12.29 -10.07 23.61
C GLN A 215 -13.59 -9.28 23.46
N LEU A 216 -13.78 -8.67 22.28
CA LEU A 216 -14.99 -7.92 21.94
C LEU A 216 -15.86 -8.67 20.93
N VAL A 217 -15.26 -9.18 19.84
CA VAL A 217 -15.97 -9.82 18.72
C VAL A 217 -15.12 -10.98 18.17
N SER A 218 -15.74 -12.13 17.85
CA SER A 218 -15.05 -13.33 17.36
C SER A 218 -15.96 -14.33 16.58
N ASP A 219 -17.03 -13.84 15.98
CA ASP A 219 -18.06 -14.58 15.24
C ASP A 219 -17.78 -14.75 13.72
N ALA A 220 -16.73 -14.13 13.18
CA ALA A 220 -16.33 -14.17 11.77
C ALA A 220 -14.89 -14.69 11.62
N GLU A 221 -14.53 -15.18 10.44
CA GLU A 221 -13.19 -15.70 10.19
C GLU A 221 -12.12 -14.61 10.17
N PHE A 222 -12.47 -13.37 9.80
CA PHE A 222 -11.52 -12.27 9.67
C PHE A 222 -12.14 -10.91 10.00
N TYR A 223 -11.29 -10.00 10.47
CA TYR A 223 -11.62 -8.63 10.87
C TYR A 223 -10.57 -7.62 10.38
N SER A 224 -11.00 -6.39 10.15
CA SER A 224 -10.11 -5.23 9.97
C SER A 224 -10.82 -3.90 10.26
N TYR A 225 -10.05 -2.81 10.26
CA TYR A 225 -10.50 -1.44 10.47
C TYR A 225 -11.43 -1.27 11.69
N PRO A 226 -11.06 -1.75 12.89
CA PRO A 226 -11.78 -1.32 14.07
C PRO A 226 -11.72 0.21 14.15
N SER A 227 -12.85 0.86 14.39
CA SER A 227 -12.96 2.31 14.32
C SER A 227 -13.92 2.79 15.40
N VAL A 228 -13.34 3.27 16.50
CA VAL A 228 -14.10 3.86 17.61
C VAL A 228 -14.51 5.27 17.22
N SER A 229 -15.80 5.60 17.39
CA SER A 229 -16.29 6.95 17.12
C SER A 229 -15.65 7.96 18.09
N PRO A 230 -15.35 9.21 17.67
CA PRO A 230 -14.73 10.21 18.53
C PRO A 230 -15.45 10.46 19.87
N ASN A 231 -16.77 10.30 19.90
CA ASN A 231 -17.57 10.39 21.13
C ASN A 231 -17.55 9.13 22.02
N GLY A 232 -16.81 8.08 21.65
CA GLY A 232 -16.64 6.83 22.43
C GLY A 232 -17.87 5.93 22.51
N ARG A 233 -18.90 6.18 21.68
CA ARG A 233 -20.21 5.49 21.74
C ARG A 233 -20.37 4.34 20.76
N TRP A 234 -19.63 4.34 19.65
CA TRP A 234 -19.81 3.36 18.59
C TRP A 234 -18.48 2.72 18.22
N LEU A 235 -18.52 1.42 17.92
CA LEU A 235 -17.44 0.70 17.26
C LEU A 235 -17.93 0.30 15.88
N ALA A 236 -17.23 0.73 14.83
CA ALA A 236 -17.37 0.22 13.47
C ALA A 236 -16.23 -0.76 13.17
N TRP A 237 -16.48 -1.77 12.33
CA TRP A 237 -15.44 -2.67 11.83
C TRP A 237 -15.85 -3.35 10.53
N MET A 238 -14.86 -3.84 9.79
CA MET A 238 -15.04 -4.71 8.64
C MET A 238 -14.84 -6.17 9.05
N GLN A 239 -15.66 -7.08 8.52
CA GLN A 239 -15.49 -8.52 8.69
C GLN A 239 -15.80 -9.30 7.41
N TRP A 240 -15.26 -10.51 7.29
CA TRP A 240 -15.57 -11.43 6.20
C TRP A 240 -15.26 -12.88 6.60
N ASP A 241 -15.79 -13.80 5.80
CA ASP A 241 -15.70 -15.23 6.02
C ASP A 241 -15.19 -15.96 4.78
N PHE A 242 -14.62 -17.14 5.00
CA PHE A 242 -14.31 -18.06 3.93
C PHE A 242 -15.53 -18.35 3.02
N PRO A 243 -15.32 -18.59 1.72
CA PRO A 243 -14.03 -18.61 1.01
C PRO A 243 -13.59 -17.22 0.50
N ASN A 244 -14.23 -16.13 0.94
CA ASN A 244 -14.03 -14.81 0.36
C ASN A 244 -12.70 -14.20 0.82
N MET A 245 -12.01 -13.55 -0.11
CA MET A 245 -10.98 -12.56 0.20
C MET A 245 -11.64 -11.19 0.45
N PRO A 246 -10.95 -10.21 1.06
CA PRO A 246 -11.57 -8.91 1.40
C PRO A 246 -11.95 -8.05 0.19
N TRP A 247 -11.57 -8.44 -1.03
CA TRP A 247 -12.04 -7.83 -2.28
C TRP A 247 -13.17 -8.60 -2.98
N ASP A 248 -13.55 -9.77 -2.46
CA ASP A 248 -14.66 -10.55 -2.99
C ASP A 248 -15.96 -10.13 -2.30
N ARG A 249 -16.00 -10.27 -0.97
CA ARG A 249 -17.16 -9.94 -0.13
C ARG A 249 -16.72 -9.60 1.28
N THR A 250 -17.19 -8.47 1.78
CA THR A 250 -17.01 -8.06 3.18
C THR A 250 -18.29 -7.41 3.70
N THR A 251 -18.37 -7.25 5.02
CA THR A 251 -19.48 -6.62 5.71
C THR A 251 -18.96 -5.53 6.63
N LEU A 252 -19.58 -4.34 6.56
CA LEU A 252 -19.35 -3.27 7.54
C LEU A 252 -20.38 -3.38 8.66
N MET A 253 -19.88 -3.57 9.87
CA MET A 253 -20.66 -3.71 11.09
C MET A 253 -20.47 -2.49 11.99
N VAL A 254 -21.52 -2.11 12.72
CA VAL A 254 -21.47 -1.09 13.77
C VAL A 254 -22.22 -1.58 15.00
N ALA A 255 -21.65 -1.37 16.18
CA ALA A 255 -22.27 -1.70 17.46
C ALA A 255 -22.04 -0.58 18.48
N PRO A 256 -22.98 -0.39 19.44
CA PRO A 256 -22.78 0.54 20.54
C PRO A 256 -21.71 0.00 21.50
N ILE A 257 -20.90 0.88 22.07
CA ILE A 257 -19.96 0.57 23.15
C ILE A 257 -20.66 0.91 24.48
N GLN A 258 -20.87 -0.10 25.30
CA GLN A 258 -21.52 0.02 26.62
C GLN A 258 -20.61 0.71 27.62
N GLU A 259 -21.14 1.21 28.74
CA GLU A 259 -20.38 1.93 29.77
C GLU A 259 -19.16 1.12 30.28
N ASP A 260 -19.36 -0.17 30.53
CA ASP A 260 -18.30 -1.12 30.94
C ASP A 260 -17.28 -1.45 29.84
N GLY A 261 -17.47 -0.90 28.63
CA GLY A 261 -16.60 -1.10 27.47
C GLY A 261 -16.90 -2.37 26.66
N SER A 262 -17.92 -3.15 27.03
CA SER A 262 -18.40 -4.24 26.18
C SER A 262 -19.09 -3.71 24.92
N VAL A 263 -19.15 -4.54 23.88
CA VAL A 263 -19.81 -4.21 22.62
C VAL A 263 -21.23 -4.76 22.65
N GLY A 264 -22.21 -3.91 22.36
CA GLY A 264 -23.62 -4.30 22.27
C GLY A 264 -23.97 -5.01 20.96
N GLN A 265 -25.26 -5.06 20.62
CA GLN A 265 -25.71 -5.73 19.40
C GLN A 265 -25.21 -5.04 18.14
N ALA A 266 -24.54 -5.81 17.27
CA ALA A 266 -24.03 -5.34 16.00
C ALA A 266 -25.12 -5.19 14.94
N THR A 267 -25.00 -4.15 14.12
CA THR A 267 -25.86 -3.85 12.97
C THR A 267 -25.02 -3.80 11.71
N ARG A 268 -25.44 -4.52 10.66
CA ARG A 268 -24.85 -4.42 9.32
C ARG A 268 -25.23 -3.08 8.68
N ILE A 269 -24.23 -2.29 8.30
CA ILE A 269 -24.41 -1.00 7.63
C ILE A 269 -24.30 -1.13 6.11
N ALA A 270 -23.31 -1.87 5.63
CA ALA A 270 -23.05 -2.06 4.20
C ALA A 270 -22.42 -3.43 3.93
N GLY A 271 -22.34 -3.79 2.65
CA GLY A 271 -21.74 -5.04 2.20
C GLY A 271 -22.68 -6.23 2.24
N ALA A 272 -22.14 -7.39 1.89
CA ALA A 272 -22.90 -8.62 1.78
C ALA A 272 -23.40 -9.12 3.15
N GLY A 273 -24.64 -9.63 3.22
CA GLY A 273 -25.24 -10.14 4.47
C GLY A 273 -25.60 -11.62 4.41
N GLY A 274 -25.01 -12.36 3.47
CA GLY A 274 -25.22 -13.79 3.32
C GLY A 274 -26.59 -14.22 2.78
N ALA A 275 -27.55 -13.32 2.59
CA ALA A 275 -28.85 -13.67 2.02
C ALA A 275 -28.72 -14.06 0.53
N ALA A 276 -29.41 -15.15 0.14
CA ALA A 276 -29.42 -15.64 -1.22
C ALA A 276 -29.94 -14.56 -2.19
N GLY A 277 -29.15 -14.23 -3.22
CA GLY A 277 -29.50 -13.23 -4.23
C GLY A 277 -29.08 -11.79 -3.93
N GLU A 278 -28.49 -11.50 -2.75
CA GLU A 278 -27.84 -10.20 -2.54
C GLU A 278 -26.55 -10.11 -3.38
N PRO A 279 -26.39 -9.05 -4.20
CA PRO A 279 -25.15 -8.86 -4.95
C PRO A 279 -23.97 -8.79 -3.99
N ALA A 280 -22.87 -9.46 -4.36
CA ALA A 280 -21.60 -9.35 -3.64
C ALA A 280 -21.12 -7.90 -3.63
N SER A 281 -20.58 -7.47 -2.50
CA SER A 281 -19.88 -6.19 -2.36
C SER A 281 -18.76 -6.31 -1.33
N ALA A 282 -17.66 -5.63 -1.60
CA ALA A 282 -16.46 -5.52 -0.81
C ALA A 282 -16.37 -4.09 -0.24
N VAL A 283 -16.97 -3.90 0.93
CA VAL A 283 -16.87 -2.68 1.73
C VAL A 283 -15.51 -2.59 2.42
N GLN A 284 -14.95 -1.41 2.56
CA GLN A 284 -13.68 -1.21 3.27
C GLN A 284 -13.55 0.18 3.90
N GLN A 285 -12.56 0.28 4.79
CA GLN A 285 -12.08 1.51 5.42
C GLN A 285 -13.17 2.39 6.05
N PRO A 286 -13.94 1.92 7.05
CA PRO A 286 -14.85 2.77 7.80
C PRO A 286 -14.12 3.88 8.57
N MET A 287 -14.58 5.13 8.43
CA MET A 287 -14.06 6.30 9.14
C MET A 287 -15.17 7.22 9.66
N TRP A 288 -15.11 7.56 10.94
CA TRP A 288 -16.05 8.51 11.56
C TRP A 288 -15.70 9.97 11.23
N SER A 289 -16.71 10.81 11.07
CA SER A 289 -16.53 12.27 11.15
C SER A 289 -16.09 12.69 12.55
N ALA A 290 -15.39 13.83 12.65
CA ALA A 290 -14.85 14.33 13.92
C ALA A 290 -15.93 14.56 15.00
N ASP A 291 -17.15 14.92 14.59
CA ASP A 291 -18.32 15.12 15.45
C ASP A 291 -19.14 13.83 15.68
N SER A 292 -18.71 12.70 15.12
CA SER A 292 -19.40 11.41 15.15
C SER A 292 -20.79 11.39 14.49
N SER A 293 -21.14 12.37 13.66
CA SER A 293 -22.45 12.47 13.00
C SER A 293 -22.56 11.61 11.73
N PHE A 294 -21.44 11.25 11.09
CA PHE A 294 -21.40 10.42 9.90
C PHE A 294 -20.34 9.33 10.00
N LEU A 295 -20.64 8.18 9.38
CA LEU A 295 -19.68 7.12 9.09
C LEU A 295 -19.45 7.08 7.57
N TYR A 296 -18.22 7.32 7.16
CA TYR A 296 -17.75 7.23 5.79
C TYR A 296 -17.19 5.84 5.55
N PHE A 297 -17.32 5.31 4.33
CA PHE A 297 -16.73 4.04 3.93
C PHE A 297 -16.61 3.95 2.41
N VAL A 298 -15.84 2.99 1.92
CA VAL A 298 -15.75 2.65 0.50
C VAL A 298 -16.54 1.36 0.25
N ASP A 299 -17.29 1.29 -0.85
CA ASP A 299 -18.09 0.12 -1.24
C ASP A 299 -18.06 -0.02 -2.77
N ASP A 300 -17.93 -1.24 -3.29
CA ASP A 300 -17.94 -1.51 -4.74
C ASP A 300 -19.29 -1.94 -5.29
N LYS A 301 -20.39 -1.77 -4.54
CA LYS A 301 -21.75 -2.09 -5.00
C LYS A 301 -22.18 -1.40 -6.30
N SER A 302 -21.50 -0.32 -6.72
CA SER A 302 -21.73 0.34 -8.02
C SER A 302 -21.02 -0.35 -9.20
N GLY A 303 -20.18 -1.37 -8.92
CA GLY A 303 -19.21 -1.94 -9.86
C GLY A 303 -17.81 -1.32 -9.73
N TRP A 304 -17.65 -0.30 -8.89
CA TRP A 304 -16.40 0.41 -8.59
C TRP A 304 -16.36 0.76 -7.10
N TRP A 305 -15.23 0.60 -6.43
CA TRP A 305 -15.03 1.12 -5.08
C TRP A 305 -15.23 2.64 -5.08
N ASN A 306 -16.40 3.08 -4.65
CA ASN A 306 -16.74 4.50 -4.53
C ASN A 306 -16.92 4.87 -3.06
N LEU A 307 -16.81 6.17 -2.75
CA LEU A 307 -17.01 6.69 -1.41
C LEU A 307 -18.50 6.87 -1.09
N TYR A 308 -18.88 6.40 0.08
CA TYR A 308 -20.21 6.54 0.66
C TYR A 308 -20.12 7.11 2.08
N ARG A 309 -21.22 7.70 2.54
CA ARG A 309 -21.43 7.99 3.97
C ARG A 309 -22.85 7.66 4.40
N CYS A 310 -23.02 7.34 5.67
CA CYS A 310 -24.33 7.23 6.31
C CYS A 310 -24.36 8.04 7.61
N GLN A 311 -25.55 8.53 7.96
CA GLN A 311 -25.74 9.33 9.16
C GLN A 311 -25.84 8.43 10.40
N ALA A 312 -25.09 8.77 11.44
CA ALA A 312 -25.17 8.10 12.73
C ALA A 312 -26.49 8.47 13.46
N PRO A 313 -27.13 7.53 14.17
CA PRO A 313 -28.30 7.84 14.98
C PRO A 313 -27.99 8.89 16.05
N VAL A 314 -28.86 9.89 16.17
CA VAL A 314 -28.80 10.88 17.25
C VAL A 314 -29.22 10.21 18.55
N THR A 315 -28.25 9.76 19.35
CA THR A 315 -28.51 9.24 20.70
C THR A 315 -28.58 10.43 21.66
N SER A 316 -29.74 10.69 22.27
CA SER A 316 -29.82 11.69 23.34
C SER A 316 -28.83 11.34 24.46
N THR A 317 -28.34 12.32 25.19
CA THR A 317 -27.45 12.14 26.34
C THR A 317 -28.06 11.32 27.49
N THR A 318 -29.31 10.86 27.36
CA THR A 318 -30.09 10.16 28.37
C THR A 318 -30.48 8.73 27.97
N CYS A 319 -29.96 8.19 26.86
CA CYS A 319 -30.26 6.81 26.49
C CYS A 319 -29.62 5.83 27.49
N THR A 320 -30.45 5.15 28.30
CA THR A 320 -30.05 3.99 29.11
C THR A 320 -29.83 2.77 28.19
N ALA A 321 -29.07 1.77 28.65
CA ALA A 321 -28.73 0.56 27.89
C ALA A 321 -29.93 -0.15 27.20
N GLU A 322 -31.14 -0.03 27.76
CA GLU A 322 -32.39 -0.59 27.20
C GLU A 322 -33.04 0.27 26.10
N SER A 323 -32.64 1.55 25.95
CA SER A 323 -33.18 2.48 24.95
C SER A 323 -32.28 2.70 23.73
N CYS A 324 -31.01 2.27 23.80
CA CYS A 324 -30.07 2.25 22.69
C CYS A 324 -30.22 1.02 21.78
N THR A 325 -31.09 0.07 22.13
CA THR A 325 -31.34 -1.11 21.30
C THR A 325 -32.18 -0.72 20.10
N SER A 326 -31.55 -0.61 18.94
CA SER A 326 -32.18 -0.68 17.61
C SER A 326 -33.05 0.48 17.12
N THR A 327 -33.03 1.68 17.72
CA THR A 327 -33.72 2.86 17.13
C THR A 327 -32.81 3.64 16.17
N ALA A 328 -32.95 3.42 14.88
CA ALA A 328 -32.18 2.40 14.17
C ALA A 328 -31.21 3.17 13.27
N TRP A 329 -29.98 2.70 13.08
CA TRP A 329 -29.27 3.03 11.83
C TRP A 329 -30.28 2.82 10.70
N ALA A 330 -30.67 3.89 9.99
CA ALA A 330 -31.79 3.85 9.05
C ALA A 330 -31.60 2.62 8.14
N ASN A 331 -32.61 1.74 8.07
CA ASN A 331 -32.55 0.39 7.51
C ASN A 331 -31.48 0.20 6.40
N GLY A 332 -30.27 -0.22 6.81
CA GLY A 332 -29.19 -0.74 5.96
C GLY A 332 -28.66 0.17 4.86
N ALA A 333 -27.84 -0.44 3.98
CA ALA A 333 -27.12 0.17 2.85
C ALA A 333 -27.97 1.04 1.88
N ALA A 334 -29.30 1.03 2.01
CA ALA A 334 -30.24 1.83 1.24
C ALA A 334 -30.26 3.33 1.63
N ALA A 335 -29.73 3.69 2.80
CA ALA A 335 -29.65 5.09 3.27
C ALA A 335 -28.28 5.76 3.05
N ALA A 336 -27.29 5.05 2.51
CA ALA A 336 -25.95 5.59 2.31
C ALA A 336 -25.87 6.48 1.05
N GLU A 337 -25.42 7.72 1.24
CA GLU A 337 -25.18 8.70 0.18
C GLU A 337 -23.85 8.39 -0.50
N ALA A 338 -23.83 8.32 -1.83
CA ALA A 338 -22.59 8.27 -2.61
C ALA A 338 -22.04 9.69 -2.80
N LEU A 339 -20.75 9.91 -2.52
CA LEU A 339 -20.18 11.25 -2.51
C LEU A 339 -19.75 11.68 -3.92
N ALA A 340 -19.01 10.83 -4.64
CA ALA A 340 -18.59 11.05 -6.02
C ALA A 340 -18.69 9.76 -6.83
N PRO A 341 -19.90 9.36 -7.29
CA PRO A 341 -20.07 8.17 -8.11
C PRO A 341 -19.27 8.29 -9.41
N MET A 342 -18.42 7.31 -9.69
CA MET A 342 -17.57 7.34 -10.88
C MET A 342 -16.99 5.96 -11.21
N GLU A 343 -16.62 5.80 -12.48
CA GLU A 343 -15.85 4.65 -12.97
C GLU A 343 -14.36 4.80 -12.60
N ALA A 344 -14.09 4.84 -11.29
CA ALA A 344 -12.76 4.91 -10.71
C ALA A 344 -12.76 4.28 -9.31
N GLU A 345 -11.62 3.73 -8.91
CA GLU A 345 -11.46 2.99 -7.65
C GLU A 345 -10.89 3.91 -6.56
N TRP A 346 -11.69 4.22 -5.55
CA TRP A 346 -11.27 4.86 -4.29
C TRP A 346 -10.78 3.85 -3.26
N GLY A 347 -10.72 2.57 -3.60
CA GLY A 347 -10.31 1.48 -2.73
C GLY A 347 -9.09 0.76 -3.25
N PHE A 348 -8.51 -0.09 -2.41
CA PHE A 348 -7.40 -0.97 -2.79
C PHE A 348 -7.72 -2.41 -2.39
N PRO A 349 -7.08 -3.43 -3.00
CA PRO A 349 -7.12 -4.77 -2.45
C PRO A 349 -6.46 -4.78 -1.06
N SER A 350 -7.25 -5.08 -0.03
CA SER A 350 -6.82 -5.06 1.38
C SER A 350 -6.03 -6.32 1.75
N TRP A 351 -4.83 -6.46 1.18
CA TRP A 351 -3.83 -7.47 1.54
C TRP A 351 -3.22 -7.23 2.93
N ASN A 352 -3.05 -5.96 3.26
CA ASN A 352 -2.54 -5.50 4.55
C ASN A 352 -3.68 -4.84 5.33
N LEU A 353 -3.57 -4.90 6.65
CA LEU A 353 -4.43 -4.15 7.57
C LEU A 353 -4.10 -2.64 7.52
N ASP A 354 -5.03 -1.83 8.00
CA ASP A 354 -4.94 -0.36 8.06
C ASP A 354 -4.60 0.35 6.72
N ARG A 355 -4.96 -0.26 5.58
CA ARG A 355 -4.71 0.33 4.26
C ARG A 355 -5.73 1.42 3.95
N ARG A 356 -5.33 2.67 4.15
CA ARG A 356 -6.21 3.83 3.88
C ARG A 356 -6.14 4.27 2.41
N SER A 357 -7.17 4.88 1.89
CA SER A 357 -7.21 5.56 0.59
C SER A 357 -7.72 6.99 0.72
N TYR A 358 -8.46 7.28 1.78
CA TYR A 358 -9.01 8.59 2.07
C TYR A 358 -8.87 8.99 3.56
N GLN A 359 -9.08 10.27 3.87
CA GLN A 359 -9.23 10.80 5.22
C GLN A 359 -10.36 11.83 5.24
N VAL A 360 -11.17 11.80 6.31
CA VAL A 360 -12.26 12.75 6.55
C VAL A 360 -11.75 13.94 7.36
N LEU A 361 -12.10 15.15 6.95
CA LEU A 361 -11.80 16.40 7.62
C LEU A 361 -12.90 16.81 8.60
N SER A 362 -12.58 17.75 9.49
CA SER A 362 -13.51 18.25 10.52
C SER A 362 -14.75 18.95 9.94
N ASP A 363 -14.67 19.50 8.72
CA ASP A 363 -15.78 20.12 8.00
C ASP A 363 -16.59 19.12 7.15
N GLY A 364 -16.22 17.83 7.17
CA GLY A 364 -16.83 16.77 6.38
C GLY A 364 -16.28 16.63 4.95
N SER A 365 -15.33 17.49 4.53
CA SER A 365 -14.57 17.29 3.30
C SER A 365 -13.73 16.01 3.39
N VAL A 366 -13.43 15.41 2.23
CA VAL A 366 -12.63 14.18 2.13
C VAL A 366 -11.44 14.45 1.22
N ILE A 367 -10.24 14.14 1.68
CA ILE A 367 -9.07 14.01 0.80
C ILE A 367 -8.85 12.53 0.55
N GLY A 368 -8.47 12.14 -0.66
CA GLY A 368 -8.26 10.74 -0.99
C GLY A 368 -7.53 10.52 -2.29
N VAL A 369 -7.08 9.29 -2.50
CA VAL A 369 -6.51 8.82 -3.75
C VAL A 369 -7.50 7.89 -4.43
N PHE A 370 -7.64 8.03 -5.74
CA PHE A 370 -8.39 7.09 -6.57
C PHE A 370 -7.58 6.69 -7.81
N THR A 371 -7.96 5.58 -8.42
CA THR A 371 -7.39 5.09 -9.68
C THR A 371 -8.45 5.14 -10.77
N ASP A 372 -8.15 5.88 -11.84
CA ASP A 372 -8.98 5.92 -13.06
C ASP A 372 -8.27 5.06 -14.13
N PRO A 373 -8.93 4.05 -14.71
CA PRO A 373 -8.30 3.17 -15.70
C PRO A 373 -7.77 3.90 -16.94
N ARG A 374 -8.24 5.13 -17.20
CA ARG A 374 -7.83 5.97 -18.33
C ARG A 374 -6.55 6.75 -18.07
N VAL A 375 -6.08 6.80 -16.82
CA VAL A 375 -4.89 7.55 -16.39
C VAL A 375 -3.88 6.59 -15.77
N ALA A 376 -2.61 6.76 -16.10
CA ALA A 376 -1.56 5.93 -15.53
C ALA A 376 -1.37 6.25 -14.04
N GLY A 377 -1.84 5.36 -13.17
CA GLY A 377 -1.62 5.40 -11.72
C GLY A 377 -2.69 6.15 -10.93
N HIS A 378 -2.30 6.58 -9.73
CA HIS A 378 -3.21 7.18 -8.75
C HIS A 378 -3.37 8.69 -8.97
N THR A 379 -4.55 9.22 -8.64
CA THR A 379 -4.85 10.65 -8.58
C THR A 379 -5.22 11.03 -7.15
N LEU A 380 -4.54 12.03 -6.58
CA LEU A 380 -4.92 12.64 -5.31
C LEU A 380 -6.05 13.66 -5.56
N ALA A 381 -7.06 13.68 -4.70
CA ALA A 381 -8.20 14.56 -4.85
C ALA A 381 -8.79 15.04 -3.52
N LEU A 382 -9.40 16.22 -3.57
CA LEU A 382 -10.22 16.81 -2.53
C LEU A 382 -11.69 16.77 -2.96
N LEU A 383 -12.54 16.23 -2.10
CA LEU A 383 -13.98 16.11 -2.28
C LEU A 383 -14.67 16.95 -1.20
N GLN A 384 -15.32 18.03 -1.62
CA GLN A 384 -15.94 19.01 -0.71
C GLN A 384 -17.46 18.81 -0.67
N PRO A 385 -18.10 18.90 0.51
CA PRO A 385 -19.55 18.77 0.62
C PRO A 385 -20.26 19.89 -0.15
N PRO A 386 -21.52 19.67 -0.57
CA PRO A 386 -22.31 20.70 -1.25
C PRO A 386 -22.40 21.99 -0.43
N THR A 387 -22.24 23.15 -1.08
CA THR A 387 -22.49 24.46 -0.45
C THR A 387 -24.00 24.66 -0.21
N ALA A 388 -24.37 25.61 0.65
CA ALA A 388 -25.77 25.93 0.91
C ALA A 388 -26.53 26.25 -0.39
N GLY A 389 -27.47 25.39 -0.77
CA GLY A 389 -28.24 25.48 -2.02
C GLY A 389 -27.76 24.58 -3.18
N GLY A 390 -26.61 23.92 -3.03
CA GLY A 390 -26.13 22.87 -3.94
C GLY A 390 -26.55 21.47 -3.49
N SER A 391 -26.55 20.51 -4.41
CA SER A 391 -26.91 19.10 -4.15
C SER A 391 -25.81 18.10 -4.50
N GLN A 392 -24.63 18.56 -4.92
CA GLN A 392 -23.55 17.71 -5.42
C GLN A 392 -22.24 18.02 -4.71
N TRP A 393 -21.46 16.98 -4.42
CA TRP A 393 -20.11 17.14 -3.93
C TRP A 393 -19.20 17.66 -5.04
N LYS A 394 -18.22 18.47 -4.66
CA LYS A 394 -17.24 19.02 -5.60
C LYS A 394 -15.95 18.21 -5.52
N LEU A 395 -15.64 17.47 -6.58
CA LEU A 395 -14.35 16.78 -6.74
C LEU A 395 -13.33 17.73 -7.37
N THR A 396 -12.16 17.87 -6.74
CA THR A 396 -11.02 18.65 -7.21
C THR A 396 -9.77 17.79 -7.20
N GLN A 397 -9.17 17.55 -8.36
CA GLN A 397 -7.91 16.80 -8.46
C GLN A 397 -6.72 17.69 -8.03
N LEU A 398 -5.79 17.12 -7.28
CA LEU A 398 -4.60 17.78 -6.78
C LEU A 398 -3.38 17.25 -7.54
N ASN A 399 -2.70 18.12 -8.30
CA ASN A 399 -1.55 17.71 -9.10
C ASN A 399 -0.22 17.95 -8.36
N LEU A 400 0.25 16.92 -7.66
CA LEU A 400 1.58 16.91 -7.02
C LEU A 400 2.67 16.30 -7.91
N GLY A 401 2.36 15.93 -9.16
CA GLY A 401 3.30 15.28 -10.06
C GLY A 401 3.64 13.83 -9.68
N MET A 402 2.84 13.21 -8.80
CA MET A 402 3.02 11.84 -8.32
C MET A 402 1.98 10.92 -8.96
N THR A 403 2.39 9.71 -9.32
CA THR A 403 1.53 8.68 -9.95
C THR A 403 1.32 7.47 -9.06
N HIS A 404 2.01 7.39 -7.92
CA HIS A 404 1.84 6.34 -6.93
C HIS A 404 1.82 6.92 -5.52
N TYR A 405 0.96 6.36 -4.68
CA TYR A 405 0.86 6.64 -3.25
C TYR A 405 0.78 5.31 -2.51
N SER A 406 1.73 5.04 -1.61
CA SER A 406 1.82 3.75 -0.91
C SER A 406 1.04 3.76 0.39
N GLY A 407 0.30 2.69 0.69
CA GLY A 407 -0.59 2.62 1.85
C GLY A 407 0.14 2.67 3.21
N PRO A 408 -0.41 3.40 4.21
CA PRO A 408 -1.45 4.42 4.08
C PRO A 408 -0.90 5.63 3.29
N PRO A 409 -1.63 6.09 2.25
CA PRO A 409 -1.13 6.92 1.16
C PRO A 409 -0.75 8.32 1.60
N PHE A 410 -1.40 8.83 2.66
CA PHE A 410 -1.13 10.15 3.21
C PHE A 410 -1.75 10.31 4.60
N VAL A 411 -1.29 11.35 5.31
CA VAL A 411 -1.89 11.93 6.50
C VAL A 411 -2.09 13.41 6.27
N LEU A 412 -3.26 13.90 6.64
CA LEU A 412 -3.63 15.30 6.63
C LEU A 412 -3.79 15.82 8.06
N GLN A 413 -3.16 16.95 8.34
CA GLN A 413 -3.32 17.70 9.59
C GLN A 413 -3.72 19.15 9.32
N VAL A 414 -4.65 19.65 10.15
CA VAL A 414 -4.94 21.07 10.26
C VAL A 414 -4.17 21.60 11.47
N GLN A 415 -3.10 22.35 11.23
CA GLN A 415 -2.38 23.03 12.29
C GLN A 415 -3.08 24.35 12.60
N ALA A 416 -3.54 24.52 13.84
CA ALA A 416 -4.10 25.79 14.29
C ALA A 416 -3.06 26.91 14.12
N GLY A 417 -3.42 27.98 13.43
CA GLY A 417 -2.56 29.17 13.37
C GLY A 417 -2.36 29.70 14.79
N SER A 418 -1.12 29.84 15.22
CA SER A 418 -0.79 30.67 16.38
C SER A 418 -1.12 32.12 16.01
N SER A 419 -2.35 32.57 16.24
CA SER A 419 -2.66 34.00 16.20
C SER A 419 -3.51 34.40 17.41
N ASN A 420 -2.90 35.19 18.29
CA ASN A 420 -3.59 36.04 19.28
C ASN A 420 -4.35 37.20 18.61
N SER A 421 -4.83 37.02 17.37
CA SER A 421 -5.48 38.07 16.60
C SER A 421 -6.53 37.49 15.65
N GLY A 422 -7.71 37.17 16.20
CA GLY A 422 -9.01 37.38 15.57
C GLY A 422 -9.25 36.93 14.12
N GLY A 423 -8.51 35.95 13.60
CA GLY A 423 -8.68 35.38 12.28
C GLY A 423 -8.33 33.90 12.32
N GLY A 424 -9.34 33.06 12.51
CA GLY A 424 -9.20 31.60 12.54
C GLY A 424 -8.88 31.05 11.16
N GLY A 425 -7.59 30.89 10.85
CA GLY A 425 -7.12 30.14 9.69
C GLY A 425 -6.01 29.20 10.14
N GLY A 426 -6.33 27.92 10.33
CA GLY A 426 -5.31 26.87 10.47
C GLY A 426 -4.71 26.54 9.11
N SER A 427 -3.42 26.19 9.06
CA SER A 427 -2.81 25.68 7.83
C SER A 427 -3.11 24.18 7.68
N LEU A 428 -3.29 23.73 6.44
CA LEU A 428 -3.48 22.33 6.08
C LEU A 428 -2.16 21.77 5.58
N THR A 429 -1.69 20.69 6.19
CA THR A 429 -0.49 19.98 5.75
C THR A 429 -0.85 18.56 5.34
N VAL A 430 -0.59 18.23 4.08
CA VAL A 430 -0.69 16.87 3.54
C VAL A 430 0.71 16.28 3.53
N VAL A 431 0.88 15.11 4.14
CA VAL A 431 2.11 14.30 4.10
C VAL A 431 1.76 12.99 3.43
N ALA A 432 2.56 12.54 2.47
CA ALA A 432 2.31 11.31 1.72
C ALA A 432 3.60 10.52 1.53
N VAL A 433 3.50 9.19 1.44
CA VAL A 433 4.56 8.41 0.79
C VAL A 433 4.17 8.23 -0.66
N ALA A 434 4.90 8.92 -1.55
CA ALA A 434 4.54 9.02 -2.95
C ALA A 434 5.75 8.77 -3.87
N ALA A 435 5.47 8.38 -5.10
CA ALA A 435 6.45 8.20 -6.17
C ALA A 435 5.84 8.61 -7.51
N SER A 436 6.70 8.74 -8.52
CA SER A 436 6.29 8.86 -9.93
C SER A 436 7.08 7.88 -10.79
N PHE A 437 6.81 7.83 -12.09
CA PHE A 437 7.63 7.05 -13.03
C PHE A 437 9.09 7.51 -13.14
N SER A 438 9.43 8.71 -12.66
CA SER A 438 10.78 9.27 -12.71
C SER A 438 11.36 9.64 -11.34
N THR A 439 10.57 9.54 -10.27
CA THR A 439 11.00 9.85 -8.90
C THR A 439 10.84 8.63 -8.01
N ALA A 440 11.89 8.33 -7.25
CA ALA A 440 11.85 7.27 -6.26
C ALA A 440 10.78 7.57 -5.18
N SER A 441 10.32 6.52 -4.50
CA SER A 441 9.41 6.67 -3.36
C SER A 441 10.02 7.60 -2.31
N ALA A 442 9.21 8.54 -1.83
CA ALA A 442 9.62 9.52 -0.83
C ALA A 442 8.47 9.89 0.09
N ILE A 443 8.78 10.28 1.32
CA ILE A 443 7.88 11.07 2.15
C ILE A 443 7.91 12.49 1.61
N VAL A 444 6.76 12.97 1.18
CA VAL A 444 6.55 14.30 0.61
C VAL A 444 5.54 15.06 1.44
N GLN A 445 5.69 16.38 1.48
CA GLN A 445 4.84 17.28 2.25
C GLN A 445 4.43 18.48 1.40
N VAL A 446 3.18 18.88 1.51
CA VAL A 446 2.68 20.17 1.02
C VAL A 446 1.84 20.84 2.10
N THR A 447 2.05 22.14 2.29
CA THR A 447 1.30 22.95 3.27
C THR A 447 0.57 24.07 2.54
N ALA A 448 -0.70 24.24 2.83
CA ALA A 448 -1.58 25.26 2.26
C ALA A 448 -2.31 26.04 3.35
N ALA A 449 -2.66 27.30 3.08
CA ALA A 449 -3.34 28.16 4.06
C ALA A 449 -4.84 27.86 4.21
N SER A 450 -5.45 27.17 3.25
CA SER A 450 -6.86 26.78 3.24
C SER A 450 -7.09 25.61 2.27
N LEU A 451 -8.30 25.06 2.25
CA LEU A 451 -8.68 24.01 1.28
C LEU A 451 -8.67 24.54 -0.17
N GLU A 452 -9.05 25.80 -0.37
CA GLU A 452 -8.99 26.47 -1.67
C GLU A 452 -7.54 26.66 -2.14
N ALA A 453 -6.64 27.00 -1.22
CA ALA A 453 -5.21 27.09 -1.52
C ALA A 453 -4.63 25.70 -1.84
N LEU A 454 -5.08 24.66 -1.13
CA LEU A 454 -4.66 23.27 -1.39
C LEU A 454 -5.07 22.81 -2.80
N ALA A 455 -6.24 23.23 -3.29
CA ALA A 455 -6.68 22.95 -4.65
C ALA A 455 -5.80 23.56 -5.75
N SER A 456 -4.97 24.55 -5.41
CA SER A 456 -4.13 25.29 -6.36
C SER A 456 -2.65 24.88 -6.31
N VAL A 457 -2.30 23.88 -5.48
CA VAL A 457 -0.92 23.43 -5.34
C VAL A 457 -0.41 22.77 -6.62
N THR A 458 0.89 22.93 -6.85
CA THR A 458 1.61 22.41 -8.00
C THR A 458 2.76 21.51 -7.54
N PRO A 459 3.40 20.74 -8.45
CA PRO A 459 4.58 19.97 -8.09
C PRO A 459 5.73 20.83 -7.53
N ALA A 460 5.77 22.13 -7.82
CA ALA A 460 6.79 23.05 -7.31
C ALA A 460 6.61 23.38 -5.82
N ASP A 461 5.41 23.21 -5.28
CA ASP A 461 5.10 23.45 -3.86
C ASP A 461 5.45 22.24 -2.98
N LEU A 462 5.78 21.10 -3.59
CA LEU A 462 6.02 19.85 -2.91
C LEU A 462 7.43 19.80 -2.30
N GLN A 463 7.49 19.53 -1.00
CA GLN A 463 8.74 19.32 -0.27
C GLN A 463 9.03 17.84 -0.12
N VAL A 464 10.22 17.39 -0.52
CA VAL A 464 10.70 16.04 -0.26
C VAL A 464 11.35 16.00 1.13
N ILE A 465 10.73 15.28 2.07
CA ILE A 465 11.21 15.15 3.45
C ILE A 465 12.27 14.05 3.56
N LYS A 466 12.00 12.90 2.94
CA LYS A 466 12.89 11.74 2.95
C LYS A 466 12.69 10.93 1.69
N SER A 467 13.74 10.70 0.92
CA SER A 467 13.73 9.75 -0.19
C SER A 467 14.10 8.34 0.29
N SER A 468 13.48 7.33 -0.31
CA SER A 468 13.82 5.90 -0.12
C SER A 468 15.24 5.57 -0.55
N SER A 469 15.77 6.33 -1.52
CA SER A 469 17.14 6.23 -1.99
C SER A 469 17.72 7.61 -2.27
N THR A 470 19.01 7.78 -2.00
CA THR A 470 19.78 8.97 -2.40
C THR A 470 20.36 8.86 -3.80
N THR A 471 20.28 7.67 -4.41
CA THR A 471 20.80 7.41 -5.76
C THR A 471 20.03 8.21 -6.79
N GLN A 472 20.73 9.07 -7.51
CA GLN A 472 20.14 9.80 -8.64
C GLN A 472 20.19 8.95 -9.90
N PHE A 473 19.05 8.83 -10.56
CA PHE A 473 19.00 8.19 -11.87
C PHE A 473 19.72 9.05 -12.90
N PRO A 474 20.58 8.46 -13.75
CA PRO A 474 21.24 9.21 -14.81
C PRO A 474 20.26 9.81 -15.81
N ASP A 475 20.46 11.07 -16.16
CA ASP A 475 19.62 11.80 -17.11
C ASP A 475 19.55 11.10 -18.47
N GLY A 476 18.35 11.04 -19.04
CA GLY A 476 18.11 10.48 -20.37
C GLY A 476 18.00 8.95 -20.46
N TYR A 477 18.07 8.22 -19.34
CA TYR A 477 17.91 6.76 -19.30
C TYR A 477 16.60 6.27 -18.65
N ILE A 478 15.76 7.18 -18.14
CA ILE A 478 14.46 6.81 -17.56
C ILE A 478 13.41 6.69 -18.68
N SER A 479 12.90 5.48 -18.88
CA SER A 479 11.71 5.21 -19.69
C SER A 479 10.44 5.52 -18.90
N ILE A 480 9.58 6.37 -19.47
CA ILE A 480 8.25 6.69 -18.95
C ILE A 480 7.23 5.85 -19.73
N PRO A 481 6.30 5.15 -19.05
CA PRO A 481 5.40 4.26 -19.75
C PRO A 481 4.24 4.99 -20.44
N GLU A 482 3.72 4.35 -21.48
CA GLU A 482 2.41 4.62 -22.05
C GLU A 482 1.39 3.67 -21.38
N SER A 483 0.28 4.21 -20.85
CA SER A 483 -0.87 3.37 -20.47
C SER A 483 -1.62 2.96 -21.73
N ILE A 484 -1.81 1.65 -21.92
CA ILE A 484 -2.41 1.09 -23.14
C ILE A 484 -3.52 0.11 -22.75
N GLU A 485 -4.71 0.34 -23.31
CA GLU A 485 -5.75 -0.67 -23.45
C GLU A 485 -5.52 -1.43 -24.76
N PHE A 486 -5.46 -2.76 -24.70
CA PHE A 486 -5.19 -3.63 -25.86
C PHE A 486 -6.24 -4.73 -25.99
N PRO A 487 -6.51 -5.22 -27.22
CA PRO A 487 -7.49 -6.27 -27.46
C PRO A 487 -6.99 -7.64 -26.97
N THR A 488 -7.90 -8.41 -26.41
CA THR A 488 -7.74 -9.83 -26.05
C THR A 488 -9.00 -10.60 -26.45
N VAL A 489 -9.00 -11.92 -26.29
CA VAL A 489 -10.13 -12.78 -26.69
C VAL A 489 -10.36 -13.85 -25.64
N PHE A 490 -11.61 -14.00 -25.21
CA PHE A 490 -12.04 -15.08 -24.32
C PHE A 490 -13.20 -15.83 -24.94
N ASP A 491 -13.08 -17.16 -25.04
CA ASP A 491 -14.15 -18.03 -25.54
C ASP A 491 -14.65 -17.62 -26.95
N GLY A 492 -13.72 -17.12 -27.77
CA GLY A 492 -13.99 -16.60 -29.12
C GLY A 492 -14.63 -15.21 -29.16
N GLN A 493 -14.85 -14.56 -28.02
CA GLN A 493 -15.42 -13.21 -27.91
C GLN A 493 -14.33 -12.14 -27.68
N PRO A 494 -14.37 -11.01 -28.40
CA PRO A 494 -13.47 -9.89 -28.15
C PRO A 494 -13.61 -9.33 -26.74
N SER A 495 -12.47 -8.94 -26.14
CA SER A 495 -12.39 -8.22 -24.88
C SER A 495 -11.18 -7.29 -24.89
N THR A 496 -10.89 -6.60 -23.78
CA THR A 496 -9.71 -5.75 -23.62
C THR A 496 -9.02 -5.99 -22.28
N ALA A 497 -7.71 -5.70 -22.26
CA ALA A 497 -6.87 -5.71 -21.07
C ALA A 497 -5.92 -4.51 -21.08
N TYR A 498 -5.20 -4.27 -19.98
CA TYR A 498 -4.42 -3.06 -19.78
C TYR A 498 -2.94 -3.36 -19.53
N MET A 499 -2.06 -2.43 -19.90
CA MET A 499 -0.64 -2.50 -19.57
C MET A 499 -0.01 -1.13 -19.44
N LEU A 500 1.09 -1.08 -18.69
CA LEU A 500 2.07 -0.02 -18.78
C LEU A 500 3.19 -0.45 -19.74
N TYR A 501 3.25 0.17 -20.91
CA TYR A 501 4.26 -0.09 -21.92
C TYR A 501 5.45 0.86 -21.79
N TYR A 502 6.62 0.33 -21.48
CA TYR A 502 7.87 1.09 -21.39
C TYR A 502 8.70 0.86 -22.66
N PRO A 503 8.90 1.88 -23.51
CA PRO A 503 9.82 1.76 -24.64
C PRO A 503 11.28 1.66 -24.17
N PRO A 504 12.18 1.11 -25.00
CA PRO A 504 13.62 1.20 -24.76
C PRO A 504 14.04 2.68 -24.62
N LYS A 505 14.91 2.98 -23.66
CA LYS A 505 15.32 4.36 -23.40
C LYS A 505 16.78 4.47 -22.99
N ASN A 506 17.58 5.01 -23.90
CA ASN A 506 18.98 5.33 -23.65
C ASN A 506 19.30 6.62 -24.41
N LYS A 507 20.05 7.54 -23.80
CA LYS A 507 20.42 8.80 -24.47
C LYS A 507 21.54 8.64 -25.51
N ASP A 508 22.34 7.59 -25.38
CA ASP A 508 23.54 7.36 -26.21
C ASP A 508 23.28 6.38 -27.36
N PHE A 509 22.23 5.56 -27.28
CA PHE A 509 21.97 4.49 -28.23
C PHE A 509 20.52 4.48 -28.73
N ILE A 510 20.37 4.13 -30.00
CA ILE A 510 19.10 3.81 -30.66
C ILE A 510 19.26 2.53 -31.49
N TYR A 511 18.15 1.91 -31.87
CA TYR A 511 18.20 0.77 -32.78
C TYR A 511 18.47 1.24 -34.21
N PRO A 512 19.23 0.47 -35.02
CA PRO A 512 19.32 0.69 -36.45
C PRO A 512 17.93 0.68 -37.10
N GLN A 513 17.75 1.50 -38.14
CA GLN A 513 16.48 1.57 -38.86
C GLN A 513 15.97 0.17 -39.28
N GLY A 514 14.70 -0.12 -39.00
CA GLY A 514 14.07 -1.40 -39.33
C GLY A 514 14.31 -2.52 -38.32
N THR A 515 15.11 -2.29 -37.28
CA THR A 515 15.27 -3.23 -36.15
C THR A 515 14.26 -2.89 -35.05
N LEU A 516 13.60 -3.91 -34.51
CA LEU A 516 12.66 -3.76 -33.40
C LEU A 516 13.28 -4.29 -32.09
N PRO A 517 12.93 -3.70 -30.93
CA PRO A 517 13.45 -4.13 -29.65
C PRO A 517 12.89 -5.51 -29.23
N PRO A 518 13.64 -6.32 -28.45
CA PRO A 518 13.03 -7.44 -27.75
C PRO A 518 12.03 -6.94 -26.70
N LEU A 519 11.08 -7.80 -26.35
CA LEU A 519 10.07 -7.53 -25.33
C LEU A 519 10.32 -8.38 -24.08
N LEU A 520 10.25 -7.75 -22.91
CA LEU A 520 10.02 -8.43 -21.64
C LEU A 520 8.58 -8.15 -21.20
N VAL A 521 7.75 -9.18 -21.16
CA VAL A 521 6.42 -9.11 -20.52
C VAL A 521 6.59 -9.37 -19.03
N LYS A 522 6.02 -8.51 -18.20
CA LYS A 522 5.98 -8.66 -16.76
C LYS A 522 4.54 -8.94 -16.32
N SER A 523 4.39 -9.98 -15.51
CA SER A 523 3.14 -10.33 -14.82
C SER A 523 3.31 -10.07 -13.33
N HIS A 524 2.45 -9.24 -12.75
CA HIS A 524 2.52 -8.91 -11.32
C HIS A 524 1.98 -10.05 -10.44
N GLY A 525 2.39 -10.06 -9.16
CA GLY A 525 1.82 -10.94 -8.14
C GLY A 525 0.47 -10.45 -7.62
N GLY A 526 -0.17 -11.22 -6.74
CA GLY A 526 -1.51 -10.93 -6.21
C GLY A 526 -2.37 -12.19 -6.21
N PRO A 527 -2.95 -12.62 -7.34
CA PRO A 527 -3.06 -11.91 -8.63
C PRO A 527 -4.01 -10.71 -8.59
N THR A 528 -4.83 -10.55 -7.55
CA THR A 528 -5.65 -9.35 -7.32
C THR A 528 -4.80 -8.18 -6.82
N SER A 529 -4.11 -7.52 -7.76
CA SER A 529 -3.25 -6.35 -7.53
C SER A 529 -3.16 -5.54 -8.83
N PHE A 530 -2.07 -4.77 -9.04
CA PHE A 530 -1.86 -3.99 -10.25
C PHE A 530 -0.37 -3.74 -10.53
N ALA A 531 -0.02 -3.36 -11.76
CA ALA A 531 1.30 -2.90 -12.17
C ALA A 531 1.61 -1.56 -11.47
N LEU A 532 2.73 -1.50 -10.75
CA LEU A 532 3.04 -0.37 -9.88
C LEU A 532 3.38 0.89 -10.69
N PRO A 533 2.64 2.00 -10.57
CA PRO A 533 2.86 3.23 -11.34
C PRO A 533 3.98 4.10 -10.76
N ALA A 534 5.15 3.50 -10.50
CA ALA A 534 6.29 4.12 -9.83
C ALA A 534 7.62 3.78 -10.52
N LEU A 535 8.67 4.55 -10.21
CA LEU A 535 10.02 4.31 -10.68
C LEU A 535 10.53 2.96 -10.17
N SER A 536 10.78 2.04 -11.10
CA SER A 536 11.39 0.74 -10.81
C SER A 536 12.80 0.68 -11.37
N PRO A 537 13.85 0.68 -10.52
CA PRO A 537 15.23 0.51 -10.98
C PRO A 537 15.42 -0.76 -11.83
N LEU A 538 14.73 -1.85 -11.48
CA LEU A 538 14.78 -3.10 -12.23
C LEU A 538 14.22 -2.96 -13.64
N LEU A 539 13.10 -2.26 -13.82
CA LEU A 539 12.57 -1.99 -15.17
C LEU A 539 13.55 -1.11 -15.96
N GLN A 540 14.07 -0.06 -15.34
CA GLN A 540 15.01 0.85 -16.00
C GLN A 540 16.34 0.18 -16.37
N TYR A 541 16.76 -0.86 -15.65
CA TYR A 541 17.92 -1.68 -16.01
C TYR A 541 17.77 -2.32 -17.40
N TRP A 542 16.56 -2.82 -17.71
CA TRP A 542 16.26 -3.46 -18.99
C TRP A 542 15.98 -2.44 -20.10
N THR A 543 15.16 -1.42 -19.84
CA THR A 543 14.82 -0.40 -20.86
C THR A 543 16.06 0.37 -21.31
N SER A 544 16.99 0.67 -20.40
CA SER A 544 18.26 1.32 -20.74
C SER A 544 19.22 0.46 -21.56
N ARG A 545 18.96 -0.85 -21.66
CA ARG A 545 19.72 -1.81 -22.48
C ARG A 545 19.02 -2.23 -23.76
N GLY A 546 17.98 -1.50 -24.15
CA GLY A 546 17.31 -1.74 -25.43
C GLY A 546 16.07 -2.64 -25.34
N PHE A 547 15.65 -3.09 -24.16
CA PHE A 547 14.42 -3.88 -24.03
C PHE A 547 13.19 -2.98 -23.98
N ALA A 548 12.13 -3.36 -24.67
CA ALA A 548 10.79 -2.88 -24.37
C ALA A 548 10.21 -3.70 -23.22
N ILE A 549 9.34 -3.10 -22.41
CA ILE A 549 8.64 -3.81 -21.34
C ILE A 549 7.14 -3.59 -21.46
N ALA A 550 6.37 -4.66 -21.27
CA ALA A 550 4.93 -4.59 -21.03
C ALA A 550 4.68 -5.08 -19.61
N ASP A 551 4.34 -4.18 -18.67
CA ASP A 551 3.87 -4.56 -17.34
C ASP A 551 2.34 -4.69 -17.43
N VAL A 552 1.86 -5.93 -17.47
CA VAL A 552 0.48 -6.24 -17.86
C VAL A 552 -0.41 -6.31 -16.62
N ASP A 553 -1.43 -5.45 -16.60
CA ASP A 553 -2.59 -5.55 -15.72
C ASP A 553 -3.59 -6.48 -16.39
N TYR A 554 -3.43 -7.79 -16.20
CA TYR A 554 -4.28 -8.82 -16.78
C TYR A 554 -5.65 -8.88 -16.10
N GLY A 555 -6.66 -9.47 -16.75
CA GLY A 555 -7.98 -9.67 -16.16
C GLY A 555 -7.90 -10.34 -14.79
N GLY A 556 -8.39 -9.69 -13.74
CA GLY A 556 -8.07 -10.03 -12.35
C GLY A 556 -7.45 -8.88 -11.55
N SER A 557 -6.82 -7.95 -12.26
CA SER A 557 -6.18 -6.77 -11.66
C SER A 557 -7.20 -5.80 -11.08
N THR A 558 -6.76 -4.98 -10.14
CA THR A 558 -7.54 -3.89 -9.52
C THR A 558 -7.24 -2.55 -10.19
N GLY A 559 -8.09 -1.55 -10.01
CA GLY A 559 -7.97 -0.25 -10.71
C GLY A 559 -8.90 -0.10 -11.91
N TYR A 560 -9.58 -1.19 -12.30
CA TYR A 560 -10.38 -1.31 -13.52
C TYR A 560 -11.83 -1.74 -13.27
N GLY A 561 -12.30 -1.66 -12.03
CA GLY A 561 -13.66 -2.01 -11.63
C GLY A 561 -13.81 -3.49 -11.23
N THR A 562 -14.87 -3.77 -10.48
CA THR A 562 -15.20 -5.10 -9.95
C THR A 562 -15.39 -6.14 -11.05
N ALA A 563 -15.95 -5.76 -12.21
CA ALA A 563 -16.11 -6.69 -13.33
C ALA A 563 -14.76 -7.14 -13.91
N TYR A 564 -13.77 -6.24 -13.98
CA TYR A 564 -12.43 -6.57 -14.45
C TYR A 564 -11.68 -7.43 -13.43
N ARG A 565 -11.77 -7.06 -12.14
CA ARG A 565 -11.22 -7.83 -11.01
C ARG A 565 -11.78 -9.25 -10.95
N ASN A 566 -13.09 -9.42 -11.12
CA ASN A 566 -13.74 -10.73 -11.05
C ASN A 566 -13.56 -11.58 -12.32
N ARG A 567 -12.95 -11.05 -13.39
CA ARG A 567 -12.70 -11.81 -14.63
C ARG A 567 -11.83 -13.05 -14.38
N LEU A 568 -10.98 -13.01 -13.36
CA LEU A 568 -10.08 -14.11 -13.00
C LEU A 568 -10.76 -15.22 -12.19
N ASN A 569 -11.95 -14.98 -11.64
CA ASN A 569 -12.66 -15.97 -10.82
C ASN A 569 -12.99 -17.22 -11.65
N GLY A 570 -12.56 -18.38 -11.18
CA GLY A 570 -12.63 -19.67 -11.86
C GLY A 570 -11.71 -19.79 -13.08
N ARG A 571 -10.91 -18.77 -13.41
CA ARG A 571 -10.14 -18.67 -14.66
C ARG A 571 -8.65 -18.36 -14.47
N TRP A 572 -8.12 -18.47 -13.25
CA TRP A 572 -6.67 -18.33 -13.03
C TRP A 572 -5.91 -19.47 -13.72
N GLY A 573 -4.88 -19.13 -14.50
CA GLY A 573 -4.19 -20.02 -15.46
C GLY A 573 -4.72 -19.93 -16.89
N GLU A 574 -5.81 -19.20 -17.12
CA GLU A 574 -6.40 -19.00 -18.45
C GLU A 574 -6.40 -17.52 -18.82
N VAL A 575 -7.03 -16.66 -17.99
CA VAL A 575 -7.21 -15.24 -18.30
C VAL A 575 -5.90 -14.49 -18.26
N ASP A 576 -5.13 -14.67 -17.19
CA ASP A 576 -3.81 -14.09 -17.01
C ASP A 576 -2.81 -14.55 -18.08
N VAL A 577 -2.85 -15.83 -18.45
CA VAL A 577 -2.03 -16.41 -19.52
C VAL A 577 -2.39 -15.83 -20.89
N GLN A 578 -3.70 -15.72 -21.17
CA GLN A 578 -4.21 -15.19 -22.43
C GLN A 578 -3.87 -13.70 -22.58
N ASP A 579 -4.09 -12.89 -21.55
CA ASP A 579 -3.83 -11.45 -21.60
C ASP A 579 -2.34 -11.14 -21.73
N CYS A 580 -1.47 -11.85 -21.00
CA CYS A 580 -0.02 -11.69 -21.16
C CYS A 580 0.46 -12.07 -22.58
N SER A 581 -0.09 -13.14 -23.15
CA SER A 581 0.24 -13.57 -24.52
C SER A 581 -0.28 -12.57 -25.56
N ALA A 582 -1.52 -12.09 -25.39
CA ALA A 582 -2.14 -11.11 -26.27
C ALA A 582 -1.40 -9.77 -26.24
N ALA A 583 -0.92 -9.30 -25.09
CA ALA A 583 -0.09 -8.10 -24.99
C ALA A 583 1.16 -8.22 -25.86
N ALA A 584 1.86 -9.37 -25.78
CA ALA A 584 3.08 -9.62 -26.54
C ALA A 584 2.84 -9.71 -28.05
N GLU A 585 1.73 -10.33 -28.46
CA GLU A 585 1.31 -10.46 -29.86
C GLU A 585 0.84 -9.12 -30.44
N TRP A 586 0.07 -8.36 -29.67
CA TRP A 586 -0.43 -7.05 -30.08
C TRP A 586 0.73 -6.06 -30.30
N LEU A 587 1.67 -5.96 -29.35
CA LEU A 587 2.84 -5.09 -29.50
C LEU A 587 3.69 -5.46 -30.72
N ALA A 588 3.85 -6.76 -31.00
CA ALA A 588 4.58 -7.23 -32.18
C ALA A 588 3.84 -6.88 -33.48
N SER A 589 2.52 -7.07 -33.52
CA SER A 589 1.68 -6.73 -34.67
C SER A 589 1.63 -5.22 -34.93
N ALA A 590 1.71 -4.40 -33.87
CA ALA A 590 1.80 -2.94 -33.94
C ALA A 590 3.20 -2.44 -34.37
N GLY A 591 4.16 -3.35 -34.61
CA GLY A 591 5.53 -2.99 -34.98
C GLY A 591 6.31 -2.31 -33.86
N LYS A 592 5.90 -2.49 -32.59
CA LYS A 592 6.59 -1.91 -31.43
C LYS A 592 7.74 -2.78 -30.93
N VAL A 593 7.71 -4.09 -31.18
CA VAL A 593 8.70 -5.08 -30.69
C VAL A 593 8.95 -6.19 -31.70
N ASP A 594 10.08 -6.89 -31.57
CA ASP A 594 10.46 -8.03 -32.40
C ASP A 594 9.59 -9.26 -32.07
N PRO A 595 8.81 -9.81 -33.04
CA PRO A 595 7.96 -10.98 -32.82
C PRO A 595 8.73 -12.26 -32.43
N GLN A 596 10.03 -12.34 -32.70
CA GLN A 596 10.87 -13.51 -32.40
C GLN A 596 11.57 -13.41 -31.04
N ARG A 597 11.58 -12.24 -30.39
CA ARG A 597 12.33 -11.98 -29.15
C ARG A 597 11.40 -11.48 -28.04
N ARG A 598 10.56 -12.37 -27.53
CA ARG A 598 9.58 -12.07 -26.48
C ARG A 598 9.82 -12.97 -25.27
N CYS A 599 10.16 -12.38 -24.14
CA CYS A 599 10.40 -13.07 -22.88
C CYS A 599 9.29 -12.73 -21.88
N ILE A 600 9.09 -13.57 -20.87
CA ILE A 600 8.12 -13.32 -19.79
C ILE A 600 8.76 -13.51 -18.40
N SER A 601 8.39 -12.67 -17.45
CA SER A 601 8.80 -12.82 -16.05
C SER A 601 7.71 -12.39 -15.08
N GLY A 602 7.73 -12.95 -13.88
CA GLY A 602 6.80 -12.61 -12.82
C GLY A 602 7.22 -13.23 -11.50
N SER A 603 6.65 -12.71 -10.41
CA SER A 603 6.90 -13.18 -9.04
C SER A 603 5.63 -13.69 -8.38
N SER A 604 5.72 -14.70 -7.50
CA SER A 604 4.55 -15.25 -6.80
C SER A 604 3.43 -15.64 -7.79
N ALA A 605 2.22 -15.08 -7.71
CA ALA A 605 1.15 -15.36 -8.67
C ALA A 605 1.54 -15.04 -10.14
N GLY A 606 2.35 -13.99 -10.37
CA GLY A 606 2.91 -13.72 -11.71
C GLY A 606 3.99 -14.73 -12.12
N GLY A 607 4.68 -15.32 -11.16
CA GLY A 607 5.58 -16.45 -11.41
C GLY A 607 4.81 -17.69 -11.89
N TYR A 608 3.62 -17.94 -11.34
CA TYR A 608 2.69 -18.93 -11.87
C TYR A 608 2.25 -18.60 -13.29
N THR A 609 1.77 -17.37 -13.56
CA THR A 609 1.39 -16.93 -14.90
C THR A 609 2.53 -17.11 -15.90
N THR A 610 3.77 -16.80 -15.48
CA THR A 610 4.98 -17.02 -16.27
C THR A 610 5.17 -18.49 -16.62
N LEU A 611 5.09 -19.39 -15.64
CA LEU A 611 5.23 -20.83 -15.86
C LEU A 611 4.07 -21.39 -16.71
N ALA A 612 2.84 -20.93 -16.48
CA ALA A 612 1.66 -21.35 -17.24
C ALA A 612 1.73 -20.88 -18.70
N CYS A 613 2.19 -19.66 -18.97
CA CYS A 613 2.49 -19.19 -20.32
C CYS A 613 3.51 -20.10 -21.03
N LEU A 614 4.59 -20.49 -20.33
CA LEU A 614 5.65 -21.33 -20.91
C LEU A 614 5.23 -22.79 -21.11
N ALA A 615 4.37 -23.32 -20.24
CA ALA A 615 3.83 -24.67 -20.35
C ALA A 615 2.74 -24.78 -21.44
N PHE A 616 1.85 -23.78 -21.53
CA PHE A 616 0.59 -23.91 -22.29
C PHE A 616 0.52 -23.02 -23.53
N ARG A 617 1.51 -22.18 -23.80
CA ARG A 617 1.60 -21.31 -24.99
C ARG A 617 2.99 -21.38 -25.62
N LYS A 618 3.10 -20.91 -26.86
CA LYS A 618 4.36 -20.82 -27.63
C LYS A 618 4.75 -19.38 -27.97
N THR A 619 4.13 -18.41 -27.29
CA THR A 619 4.28 -16.98 -27.54
C THR A 619 5.66 -16.46 -27.11
N PHE A 620 6.25 -17.06 -26.06
CA PHE A 620 7.49 -16.59 -25.45
C PHE A 620 8.69 -17.49 -25.80
N SER A 621 9.85 -16.87 -26.03
CA SER A 621 11.12 -17.55 -26.34
C SER A 621 11.95 -17.89 -25.11
N SER A 622 11.66 -17.30 -23.94
CA SER A 622 12.24 -17.65 -22.64
C SER A 622 11.42 -17.05 -21.49
N GLY A 623 11.67 -17.48 -20.24
CA GLY A 623 11.11 -16.78 -19.09
C GLY A 623 11.85 -16.97 -17.77
N ALA A 624 11.45 -16.17 -16.78
CA ALA A 624 12.03 -16.14 -15.44
C ALA A 624 10.94 -16.13 -14.37
N SER A 625 10.86 -17.20 -13.58
CA SER A 625 9.91 -17.32 -12.48
C SER A 625 10.59 -17.07 -11.13
N LEU A 626 10.07 -16.11 -10.37
CA LEU A 626 10.56 -15.76 -9.04
C LEU A 626 9.55 -16.26 -8.00
N TYR A 627 9.90 -17.32 -7.26
CA TYR A 627 9.06 -17.96 -6.24
C TYR A 627 7.61 -18.12 -6.69
N GLY A 628 7.43 -18.54 -7.93
CA GLY A 628 6.14 -18.73 -8.56
C GLY A 628 5.53 -20.09 -8.23
N VAL A 629 4.20 -20.13 -8.12
CA VAL A 629 3.46 -21.36 -7.86
C VAL A 629 3.56 -22.28 -9.08
N ALA A 630 3.99 -23.52 -8.89
CA ALA A 630 4.09 -24.51 -9.97
C ALA A 630 3.04 -25.63 -9.87
N ASP A 631 2.48 -25.87 -8.68
CA ASP A 631 1.39 -26.81 -8.44
C ASP A 631 0.31 -26.14 -7.57
N LEU A 632 -0.87 -25.97 -8.15
CA LEU A 632 -2.00 -25.30 -7.49
C LEU A 632 -2.50 -26.09 -6.27
N LYS A 633 -2.40 -27.42 -6.31
CA LYS A 633 -2.88 -28.27 -5.21
C LYS A 633 -1.95 -28.19 -4.01
N LEU A 634 -0.64 -28.20 -4.25
CA LEU A 634 0.35 -28.02 -3.18
C LEU A 634 0.22 -26.66 -2.49
N LEU A 635 -0.13 -25.61 -3.25
CA LEU A 635 -0.40 -24.29 -2.66
C LEU A 635 -1.57 -24.34 -1.67
N THR A 636 -2.68 -25.03 -2.01
CA THR A 636 -3.82 -25.19 -1.11
C THR A 636 -3.46 -25.93 0.18
N ASP A 637 -2.60 -26.94 0.10
CA ASP A 637 -2.23 -27.78 1.26
C ASP A 637 -1.30 -27.07 2.25
N HIS A 638 -0.57 -26.02 1.83
CA HIS A 638 0.54 -25.44 2.60
C HIS A 638 0.48 -23.93 2.82
N THR A 639 -0.56 -23.24 2.34
CA THR A 639 -0.69 -21.80 2.55
C THR A 639 -1.26 -21.42 3.93
N HIS A 640 -1.10 -20.16 4.31
CA HIS A 640 -1.58 -19.60 5.57
C HIS A 640 -3.09 -19.34 5.56
N LYS A 641 -3.69 -19.11 6.75
CA LYS A 641 -5.16 -18.98 6.92
C LYS A 641 -5.78 -18.03 5.91
N PHE A 642 -5.23 -16.82 5.78
CA PHE A 642 -5.80 -15.74 4.98
C PHE A 642 -5.99 -16.12 3.51
N GLU A 643 -5.08 -16.90 2.91
CA GLU A 643 -5.17 -17.33 1.51
C GLU A 643 -5.65 -18.78 1.34
N SER A 644 -5.91 -19.51 2.43
CA SER A 644 -6.22 -20.95 2.38
C SER A 644 -7.43 -21.35 1.54
N ARG A 645 -8.33 -20.41 1.28
CA ARG A 645 -9.52 -20.60 0.42
C ARG A 645 -9.54 -19.70 -0.81
N TYR A 646 -8.45 -18.98 -1.08
CA TYR A 646 -8.38 -18.06 -2.22
C TYR A 646 -8.54 -18.79 -3.57
N LEU A 647 -8.01 -20.01 -3.67
CA LEU A 647 -8.12 -20.83 -4.88
C LEU A 647 -9.54 -21.36 -5.11
N ASP A 648 -10.42 -21.36 -4.11
CA ASP A 648 -11.83 -21.70 -4.31
C ASP A 648 -12.50 -20.72 -5.28
N ASN A 649 -12.14 -19.43 -5.19
CA ASN A 649 -12.63 -18.39 -6.08
C ASN A 649 -11.84 -18.33 -7.39
N LEU A 650 -10.51 -18.47 -7.36
CA LEU A 650 -9.67 -18.34 -8.56
C LEU A 650 -9.71 -19.55 -9.50
N VAL A 651 -9.89 -20.75 -8.97
CA VAL A 651 -9.84 -22.03 -9.72
C VAL A 651 -11.14 -22.79 -9.57
N GLY A 652 -11.61 -22.94 -8.33
CA GLY A 652 -12.81 -23.69 -7.97
C GLY A 652 -12.61 -24.48 -6.68
N PRO A 653 -13.69 -24.86 -5.98
CA PRO A 653 -13.59 -25.59 -4.72
C PRO A 653 -13.14 -27.04 -4.95
N LEU A 654 -12.24 -27.52 -4.08
CA LEU A 654 -11.90 -28.95 -4.00
C LEU A 654 -12.96 -29.72 -3.19
N PRO A 655 -13.22 -31.01 -3.51
CA PRO A 655 -12.56 -31.83 -4.53
C PRO A 655 -13.12 -31.66 -5.94
N ASP A 656 -14.24 -30.97 -6.14
CA ASP A 656 -14.98 -30.91 -7.41
C ASP A 656 -14.13 -30.35 -8.56
N ALA A 657 -13.27 -29.37 -8.27
CA ALA A 657 -12.37 -28.75 -9.25
C ALA A 657 -11.03 -29.49 -9.45
N ALA A 658 -10.82 -30.70 -8.89
CA ALA A 658 -9.51 -31.37 -8.92
C ALA A 658 -8.90 -31.51 -10.34
N ALA A 659 -9.73 -31.82 -11.34
CA ALA A 659 -9.28 -31.89 -12.73
C ALA A 659 -8.80 -30.54 -13.28
N VAL A 660 -9.38 -29.43 -12.84
CA VAL A 660 -8.97 -28.07 -13.21
C VAL A 660 -7.62 -27.73 -12.57
N TYR A 661 -7.41 -28.10 -11.30
CA TYR A 661 -6.11 -27.92 -10.63
C TYR A 661 -5.01 -28.70 -11.37
N ASP A 662 -5.28 -29.94 -11.74
CA ASP A 662 -4.34 -30.78 -12.49
C ASP A 662 -4.05 -30.21 -13.88
N GLY A 663 -5.10 -29.77 -14.59
CA GLY A 663 -5.00 -29.18 -15.91
C GLY A 663 -4.26 -27.84 -15.97
N ARG A 664 -4.28 -27.06 -14.88
CA ARG A 664 -3.69 -25.72 -14.83
C ARG A 664 -2.36 -25.64 -14.06
N SER A 665 -1.91 -26.71 -13.40
CA SER A 665 -0.63 -26.75 -12.68
C SER A 665 0.56 -26.98 -13.62
N PRO A 666 1.44 -26.00 -13.89
CA PRO A 666 2.53 -26.15 -14.86
C PRO A 666 3.46 -27.33 -14.57
N LEU A 667 3.67 -27.68 -13.29
CA LEU A 667 4.49 -28.82 -12.87
C LEU A 667 4.02 -30.17 -13.45
N LYS A 668 2.72 -30.29 -13.78
CA LYS A 668 2.13 -31.52 -14.30
C LYS A 668 2.19 -31.65 -15.83
N HIS A 669 2.67 -30.61 -16.51
CA HIS A 669 2.80 -30.57 -17.98
C HIS A 669 4.22 -30.16 -18.42
N PRO A 670 5.29 -30.83 -17.93
CA PRO A 670 6.66 -30.47 -18.25
C PRO A 670 6.98 -30.57 -19.75
N GLU A 671 6.27 -31.43 -20.49
CA GLU A 671 6.37 -31.58 -21.94
C GLU A 671 5.90 -30.33 -22.71
N GLY A 672 5.11 -29.47 -22.07
CA GLY A 672 4.66 -28.19 -22.62
C GLY A 672 5.80 -27.17 -22.75
N PHE A 673 6.85 -27.29 -21.93
CA PHE A 673 7.97 -26.35 -21.94
C PHE A 673 8.90 -26.59 -23.14
N SER A 674 8.97 -25.61 -24.03
CA SER A 674 9.89 -25.62 -25.19
C SER A 674 10.88 -24.45 -25.19
N ALA A 675 10.83 -23.60 -24.17
CA ALA A 675 11.64 -22.40 -24.03
C ALA A 675 12.51 -22.50 -22.76
N PRO A 676 13.73 -21.92 -22.74
CA PRO A 676 14.55 -21.86 -21.54
C PRO A 676 13.86 -21.11 -20.40
N VAL A 677 14.00 -21.63 -19.18
CA VAL A 677 13.42 -21.04 -17.97
C VAL A 677 14.50 -20.92 -16.89
N ILE A 678 14.53 -19.79 -16.19
CA ILE A 678 15.31 -19.60 -14.97
C ILE A 678 14.37 -19.47 -13.76
N PHE A 679 14.78 -20.07 -12.64
CA PHE A 679 14.02 -20.08 -11.38
C PHE A 679 14.81 -19.37 -10.28
N PHE A 680 14.13 -18.52 -9.51
CA PHE A 680 14.68 -17.90 -8.30
C PHE A 680 13.80 -18.24 -7.10
N GLN A 681 14.37 -18.89 -6.08
CA GLN A 681 13.65 -19.32 -4.88
C GLN A 681 14.40 -18.89 -3.62
N VAL A 682 13.67 -18.63 -2.53
CA VAL A 682 14.23 -18.41 -1.19
C VAL A 682 13.79 -19.57 -0.29
N SER A 683 14.71 -20.15 0.47
CA SER A 683 14.46 -21.35 1.30
C SER A 683 13.56 -21.12 2.51
N SER A 684 13.11 -19.89 2.78
CA SER A 684 12.41 -19.47 4.00
C SER A 684 11.08 -18.75 3.75
N LEU A 685 10.49 -18.84 2.55
CA LEU A 685 9.22 -18.19 2.24
C LEU A 685 8.04 -19.10 2.64
N PRO A 686 7.19 -18.70 3.61
CA PRO A 686 6.01 -19.49 3.99
C PRO A 686 4.85 -19.36 2.99
N THR A 687 4.92 -18.43 2.04
CA THR A 687 3.81 -18.08 1.13
C THR A 687 3.88 -18.71 -0.26
N THR A 688 4.95 -19.46 -0.59
CA THR A 688 5.16 -20.01 -1.95
C THR A 688 5.80 -21.39 -1.87
N CYS A 689 5.12 -22.42 -2.41
CA CYS A 689 5.64 -23.78 -2.58
C CYS A 689 6.04 -24.05 -4.04
#